data_AF-A0A936I4W4-F1
#
_entry.id   AF-A0A936I4W4-F1
#
_cell.length_a   1.000
_cell.length_b   1.000
_cell.length_c   1.000
_cell.angle_alpha   90.00
_cell.angle_beta   90.00
_cell.angle_gamma   90.00
#
_symmetry.space_group_name_H-M   'P 1'
#
loop_
_entity.id
_entity.type
_entity.pdbx_description
1 polymer ?
#
loop_
_entity_poly.entity_id
_entity_poly.type
_entity_poly.pdbx_seq_one_letter_code
_entity_poly.pdbx_strand_id
1 'polypeptide(L)'
;MKISTILEKIDENQLFVPAFQREYVWKRDDAKQLIDSLIKEYPTGTMLTWETANPPELKGPYKYDQKQGAVRLLLDGQQRITTLYMLINGEVPPYYTLPEIINDTRGLHVNVETLELSYYMKTRMENNPSWQNITDVFKGKVSAFDLQALYASAGRSLGMDELKKLNDNIAAITRIRDRDFPEQTIPVKANIREAIDIFYKVNASGVALTDAELALAQISGYWPQARDLFKAKLTELEKNGFVLKLDFVVYVLLGCLHHMGSDMRKLHDASNNDKLREAWDRLDKQVLDYVANLMRTNAYVDHTAEINSPYALVPIIVYCFDKNSKHLTDTEIRKMVKWFYYSQIRYRYVSQLPQKLDKDLRTVAESTNPFDALLQDIAEERELKISPSEFAGRAIQHPLFSMVRWYLKSRGAVCFTTGMSIRQNMGKKYQLELDHIFPYSKLKKLGYGMGNRVKYALAQEFTNRAILTQVANRRKSATLAEDYLAEVKQQFPKALALQCIPEDTELWKIDNYEQFLEERRKMLASQLNSFLEKITDTEETVAPVSLEDLITEGESDELEFKSTLRWDLKEGTVNKKLEEVIMKTVAAFANSQGGTLLIGVDDAGKVLGLEADYHSLGGVDRDKFELHLRNLLNQQFGTGFVTSKVSITFHEVEENEVCQVDTKQAKEPVIVSVKDKNGQSTEKFYARSGNSSQEIPLGEMSAYVKERFHS
;
A
#
# COMPACT_ATOMS: atom_id res chain seq x y z
N MET A 1 -33.63 -10.95 19.16
CA MET A 1 -34.23 -11.97 18.27
C MET A 1 -33.48 -13.25 18.50
N LYS A 2 -34.16 -14.40 18.66
CA LYS A 2 -33.48 -15.68 18.84
C LYS A 2 -32.63 -16.06 17.64
N ILE A 3 -31.47 -16.70 17.87
CA ILE A 3 -30.58 -17.17 16.81
C ILE A 3 -31.32 -18.11 15.85
N SER A 4 -32.10 -19.08 16.34
CA SER A 4 -32.92 -19.97 15.51
C SER A 4 -33.82 -19.21 14.54
N THR A 5 -34.55 -18.21 15.05
CA THR A 5 -35.43 -17.36 14.25
C THR A 5 -34.67 -16.56 13.20
N ILE A 6 -33.45 -16.10 13.49
CA ILE A 6 -32.61 -15.40 12.50
C ILE A 6 -32.24 -16.34 11.35
N LEU A 7 -31.85 -17.58 11.66
CA LEU A 7 -31.48 -18.58 10.63
C LEU A 7 -32.70 -18.98 9.79
N GLU A 8 -33.85 -19.22 10.43
CA GLU A 8 -35.12 -19.51 9.75
C GLU A 8 -35.53 -18.37 8.81
N LYS A 9 -35.40 -17.10 9.24
CA LYS A 9 -35.69 -15.94 8.39
C LYS A 9 -34.77 -15.82 7.18
N ILE A 10 -33.53 -16.32 7.26
CA ILE A 10 -32.64 -16.39 6.10
C ILE A 10 -33.16 -17.45 5.12
N ASP A 11 -33.53 -18.63 5.62
CA ASP A 11 -34.05 -19.73 4.81
C ASP A 11 -35.40 -19.40 4.15
N GLU A 12 -36.25 -18.65 4.84
CA GLU A 12 -37.56 -18.20 4.37
C GLU A 12 -37.53 -16.96 3.48
N ASN A 13 -36.34 -16.41 3.15
CA ASN A 13 -36.19 -15.16 2.40
C ASN A 13 -36.93 -13.97 3.06
N GLN A 14 -36.80 -13.81 4.37
CA GLN A 14 -37.33 -12.67 5.13
C GLN A 14 -36.23 -11.75 5.70
N LEU A 15 -34.99 -12.25 5.76
CA LEU A 15 -33.81 -11.48 6.14
C LEU A 15 -32.75 -11.60 5.05
N PHE A 16 -32.43 -10.47 4.41
CA PHE A 16 -31.50 -10.43 3.29
C PHE A 16 -30.22 -9.69 3.64
N VAL A 17 -29.22 -9.84 2.78
CA VAL A 17 -27.94 -9.15 2.88
C VAL A 17 -27.77 -8.26 1.65
N PRO A 18 -27.45 -6.95 1.80
CA PRO A 18 -27.19 -6.08 0.64
C PRO A 18 -25.94 -6.47 -0.15
N ALA A 19 -25.98 -6.30 -1.47
CA ALA A 19 -24.89 -6.63 -2.40
C ALA A 19 -23.59 -5.86 -2.12
N PHE A 20 -23.70 -4.65 -1.56
CA PHE A 20 -22.54 -3.83 -1.22
C PHE A 20 -21.72 -4.36 -0.04
N GLN A 21 -22.25 -5.28 0.78
CA GLN A 21 -21.46 -5.89 1.86
C GLN A 21 -20.34 -6.77 1.31
N ARG A 22 -19.27 -6.94 2.08
CA ARG A 22 -18.13 -7.76 1.66
C ARG A 22 -18.39 -9.28 1.73
N GLU A 23 -17.47 -10.03 1.13
CA GLU A 23 -17.35 -11.48 1.22
C GLU A 23 -17.12 -11.94 2.67
N TYR A 24 -17.22 -13.25 2.93
CA TYR A 24 -16.99 -13.78 4.27
C TYR A 24 -15.48 -13.89 4.52
N VAL A 25 -14.98 -13.13 5.50
CA VAL A 25 -13.54 -12.95 5.78
C VAL A 25 -13.10 -13.53 7.13
N TRP A 26 -14.04 -13.81 8.04
CA TRP A 26 -13.75 -14.33 9.37
C TRP A 26 -12.91 -15.60 9.31
N LYS A 27 -11.85 -15.66 10.11
CA LYS A 27 -10.97 -16.81 10.23
C LYS A 27 -11.56 -17.83 11.19
N ARG A 28 -10.96 -19.01 11.15
CA ARG A 28 -11.29 -20.12 12.06
C ARG A 28 -11.29 -19.73 13.54
N ASP A 29 -10.34 -18.90 13.95
CA ASP A 29 -10.24 -18.45 15.34
C ASP A 29 -11.37 -17.50 15.75
N ASP A 30 -11.81 -16.60 14.86
CA ASP A 30 -12.94 -15.69 15.10
C ASP A 30 -14.23 -16.49 15.35
N ALA A 31 -14.47 -17.52 14.53
CA ALA A 31 -15.61 -18.43 14.69
C ALA A 31 -15.54 -19.22 16.01
N LYS A 32 -14.35 -19.68 16.40
CA LYS A 32 -14.12 -20.35 17.69
C LYS A 32 -14.43 -19.42 18.86
N GLN A 33 -13.94 -18.17 18.83
CA GLN A 33 -14.16 -17.19 19.90
C GLN A 33 -15.64 -16.80 20.04
N LEU A 34 -16.37 -16.70 18.91
CA LEU A 34 -17.81 -16.47 18.93
C LEU A 34 -18.56 -17.59 19.66
N ILE A 35 -18.29 -18.85 19.30
CA ILE A 35 -18.91 -19.99 19.96
C ILE A 35 -18.50 -20.08 21.44
N ASP A 36 -17.23 -19.82 21.77
CA ASP A 36 -16.75 -19.81 23.16
C ASP A 36 -17.54 -18.80 24.01
N SER A 37 -17.72 -17.58 23.49
CA SER A 37 -18.52 -16.53 24.12
C SER A 37 -19.98 -16.96 24.28
N LEU A 38 -20.55 -17.61 23.27
CA LEU A 38 -21.90 -18.16 23.30
C LEU A 38 -22.05 -19.38 24.22
N ILE A 39 -21.00 -20.13 24.52
CA ILE A 39 -21.08 -21.17 25.56
C ILE A 39 -21.05 -20.51 26.93
N LYS A 40 -20.19 -19.50 27.13
CA LYS A 40 -19.94 -18.82 28.42
C LYS A 40 -20.96 -17.75 28.82
N GLU A 41 -21.96 -17.49 27.99
CA GLU A 41 -22.97 -16.44 28.25
C GLU A 41 -22.41 -15.02 28.17
N TYR A 42 -21.33 -14.81 27.43
CA TYR A 42 -20.74 -13.49 27.25
C TYR A 42 -21.46 -12.70 26.14
N PRO A 43 -21.51 -11.36 26.24
CA PRO A 43 -22.06 -10.52 25.18
C PRO A 43 -21.32 -10.69 23.86
N THR A 44 -22.06 -10.95 22.77
CA THR A 44 -21.49 -11.15 21.42
C THR A 44 -21.79 -9.99 20.47
N GLY A 45 -22.08 -8.81 21.02
CA GLY A 45 -22.48 -7.60 20.29
C GLY A 45 -23.93 -7.63 19.79
N THR A 46 -24.31 -6.62 19.01
CA THR A 46 -25.66 -6.46 18.42
C THR A 46 -25.63 -6.75 16.91
N MET A 47 -26.78 -7.00 16.30
CA MET A 47 -26.98 -6.92 14.85
C MET A 47 -27.72 -5.63 14.50
N LEU A 48 -27.35 -5.03 13.37
CA LEU A 48 -28.05 -3.87 12.83
C LEU A 48 -28.88 -4.31 11.64
N THR A 49 -30.17 -4.03 11.67
CA THR A 49 -31.12 -4.34 10.60
C THR A 49 -31.73 -3.08 10.03
N TRP A 50 -32.11 -3.10 8.76
CA TRP A 50 -32.81 -2.00 8.10
C TRP A 50 -34.03 -2.55 7.36
N GLU A 51 -35.21 -1.99 7.66
CA GLU A 51 -36.44 -2.34 6.98
C GLU A 51 -36.72 -1.32 5.88
N THR A 52 -36.94 -1.78 4.64
CA THR A 52 -37.20 -0.88 3.51
C THR A 52 -38.08 -1.55 2.45
N ALA A 53 -38.97 -0.76 1.83
CA ALA A 53 -39.77 -1.17 0.68
C ALA A 53 -39.00 -1.03 -0.65
N ASN A 54 -37.87 -0.32 -0.63
CA ASN A 54 -36.99 -0.08 -1.77
C ASN A 54 -35.57 -0.55 -1.41
N PRO A 55 -35.34 -1.87 -1.29
CA PRO A 55 -34.03 -2.40 -0.98
C PRO A 55 -33.04 -2.15 -2.13
N PRO A 56 -31.73 -2.03 -1.82
CA PRO A 56 -30.67 -2.15 -2.82
C PRO A 56 -30.68 -3.54 -3.47
N GLU A 57 -29.77 -3.72 -4.42
CA GLU A 57 -29.43 -5.05 -4.90
C GLU A 57 -29.06 -5.97 -3.72
N LEU A 58 -29.60 -7.19 -3.74
CA LEU A 58 -29.44 -8.19 -2.69
C LEU A 58 -28.36 -9.18 -3.09
N LYS A 59 -27.67 -9.74 -2.08
CA LYS A 59 -26.75 -10.86 -2.31
C LYS A 59 -27.49 -12.15 -2.57
N GLY A 60 -26.85 -13.00 -3.39
CA GLY A 60 -27.36 -14.31 -3.76
C GLY A 60 -28.29 -14.26 -4.97
N PRO A 61 -28.91 -15.40 -5.30
CA PRO A 61 -29.73 -15.54 -6.51
C PRO A 61 -31.10 -14.85 -6.39
N TYR A 62 -31.50 -14.47 -5.19
CA TYR A 62 -32.83 -13.93 -4.92
C TYR A 62 -32.94 -12.47 -5.41
N LYS A 63 -33.94 -12.21 -6.26
CA LYS A 63 -34.29 -10.87 -6.71
C LYS A 63 -35.55 -10.40 -6.00
N TYR A 64 -35.48 -9.22 -5.40
CA TYR A 64 -36.61 -8.62 -4.71
C TYR A 64 -37.76 -8.30 -5.69
N ASP A 65 -38.98 -8.67 -5.29
CA ASP A 65 -40.22 -8.29 -5.98
C ASP A 65 -40.95 -7.22 -5.15
N GLN A 66 -41.25 -6.07 -5.78
CA GLN A 66 -41.96 -4.95 -5.15
C GLN A 66 -43.30 -5.35 -4.52
N LYS A 67 -43.93 -6.44 -4.97
CA LYS A 67 -45.19 -6.96 -4.41
C LYS A 67 -45.04 -7.49 -2.99
N GLN A 68 -43.83 -7.76 -2.51
CA GLN A 68 -43.56 -8.31 -1.18
C GLN A 68 -43.56 -7.25 -0.08
N GLY A 69 -43.56 -5.97 -0.43
CA GLY A 69 -43.54 -4.88 0.53
C GLY A 69 -42.18 -4.76 1.24
N ALA A 70 -42.17 -4.18 2.44
CA ALA A 70 -40.92 -3.93 3.16
C ALA A 70 -40.19 -5.23 3.51
N VAL A 71 -38.92 -5.30 3.15
CA VAL A 71 -38.00 -6.40 3.50
C VAL A 71 -37.01 -5.95 4.55
N ARG A 72 -36.48 -6.92 5.31
CA ARG A 72 -35.46 -6.66 6.34
C ARG A 72 -34.07 -7.00 5.81
N LEU A 73 -33.15 -6.07 5.94
CA LEU A 73 -31.76 -6.16 5.50
C LEU A 73 -30.84 -6.22 6.71
N LEU A 74 -29.91 -7.17 6.73
CA LEU A 74 -28.85 -7.26 7.73
C LEU A 74 -27.71 -6.32 7.32
N LEU A 75 -27.52 -5.23 8.06
CA LEU A 75 -26.45 -4.24 7.82
C LEU A 75 -25.19 -4.51 8.63
N ASP A 76 -25.31 -4.93 9.89
CA ASP A 76 -24.17 -5.35 10.71
C ASP A 76 -24.47 -6.66 11.43
N GLY A 77 -23.41 -7.45 11.68
CA GLY A 77 -23.52 -8.79 12.24
C GLY A 77 -23.49 -9.91 11.19
N GLN A 78 -23.37 -9.56 9.91
CA GLN A 78 -23.27 -10.50 8.78
C GLN A 78 -22.29 -11.65 9.06
N GLN A 79 -21.03 -11.36 9.39
CA GLN A 79 -20.01 -12.39 9.61
C GLN A 79 -20.35 -13.32 10.80
N ARG A 80 -20.97 -12.79 11.86
CA ARG A 80 -21.41 -13.56 13.03
C ARG A 80 -22.56 -14.50 12.68
N ILE A 81 -23.59 -13.97 12.01
CA ILE A 81 -24.76 -14.75 11.60
C ILE A 81 -24.39 -15.80 10.56
N THR A 82 -23.55 -15.47 9.57
CA THR A 82 -23.03 -16.43 8.59
C THR A 82 -22.24 -17.56 9.27
N THR A 83 -21.40 -17.24 10.26
CA THR A 83 -20.67 -18.25 11.03
C THR A 83 -21.61 -19.19 11.78
N LEU A 84 -22.63 -18.64 12.45
CA LEU A 84 -23.63 -19.42 13.16
C LEU A 84 -24.42 -20.31 12.20
N TYR A 85 -24.84 -19.78 11.05
CA TYR A 85 -25.50 -20.55 10.02
C TYR A 85 -24.64 -21.74 9.57
N MET A 86 -23.37 -21.50 9.22
CA MET A 86 -22.46 -22.56 8.77
C MET A 86 -22.17 -23.62 9.84
N LEU A 87 -22.02 -23.24 11.11
CA LEU A 87 -21.72 -24.17 12.19
C LEU A 87 -22.95 -24.94 12.70
N ILE A 88 -24.14 -24.33 12.69
CA ILE A 88 -25.38 -24.95 13.16
C ILE A 88 -25.99 -25.81 12.05
N ASN A 89 -26.11 -25.28 10.83
CA ASN A 89 -26.74 -25.97 9.72
C ASN A 89 -25.74 -26.84 8.92
N GLY A 90 -24.44 -26.57 9.00
CA GLY A 90 -23.41 -27.28 8.23
C GLY A 90 -23.31 -26.87 6.76
N GLU A 91 -24.09 -25.87 6.35
CA GLU A 91 -24.28 -25.45 4.96
C GLU A 91 -23.91 -23.96 4.80
N VAL A 92 -23.61 -23.55 3.57
CA VAL A 92 -23.36 -22.14 3.25
C VAL A 92 -24.71 -21.45 3.07
N PRO A 93 -24.94 -20.28 3.69
CA PRO A 93 -26.23 -19.57 3.55
C PRO A 93 -26.50 -19.16 2.09
N PRO A 94 -27.78 -19.01 1.70
CA PRO A 94 -28.19 -18.80 0.30
C PRO A 94 -27.66 -17.51 -0.35
N TYR A 95 -27.24 -16.54 0.46
CA TYR A 95 -26.66 -15.27 0.00
C TYR A 95 -25.15 -15.34 -0.26
N TYR A 96 -24.51 -16.50 -0.10
CA TYR A 96 -23.10 -16.73 -0.44
C TYR A 96 -22.91 -17.97 -1.31
N THR A 97 -21.92 -17.89 -2.19
CA THR A 97 -21.36 -19.04 -2.89
C THR A 97 -20.07 -19.52 -2.20
N LEU A 98 -19.65 -20.76 -2.44
CA LEU A 98 -18.41 -21.30 -1.86
C LEU A 98 -17.16 -20.43 -2.15
N PRO A 99 -16.95 -19.88 -3.36
CA PRO A 99 -15.82 -18.97 -3.62
C PRO A 99 -15.87 -17.66 -2.83
N GLU A 100 -17.04 -17.22 -2.35
CA GLU A 100 -17.20 -16.01 -1.53
C GLU A 100 -16.95 -16.27 -0.04
N ILE A 101 -16.72 -17.53 0.34
CA ILE A 101 -16.26 -17.93 1.67
C ILE A 101 -14.74 -18.06 1.63
N ILE A 102 -14.04 -16.97 1.96
CA ILE A 102 -12.56 -16.93 1.89
C ILE A 102 -11.93 -17.93 2.86
N ASN A 103 -12.53 -18.08 4.04
CA ASN A 103 -12.10 -19.02 5.07
C ASN A 103 -13.28 -19.89 5.51
N ASP A 104 -13.30 -21.16 5.14
CA ASP A 104 -14.33 -22.07 5.63
C ASP A 104 -14.09 -22.41 7.12
N THR A 105 -15.00 -21.94 7.97
CA THR A 105 -14.96 -22.10 9.43
C THR A 105 -15.70 -23.33 9.93
N ARG A 106 -16.29 -24.13 9.03
CA ARG A 106 -16.88 -25.42 9.40
C ARG A 106 -15.83 -26.41 9.92
N GLY A 107 -16.28 -27.43 10.63
CA GLY A 107 -15.41 -28.45 11.22
C GLY A 107 -14.80 -28.05 12.57
N LEU A 108 -15.42 -27.11 13.27
CA LEU A 108 -15.10 -26.83 14.67
C LEU A 108 -15.53 -28.01 15.54
N HIS A 109 -14.63 -28.47 16.41
CA HIS A 109 -14.89 -29.53 17.38
C HIS A 109 -14.94 -28.96 18.80
N VAL A 110 -15.77 -29.58 19.63
CA VAL A 110 -15.93 -29.27 21.05
C VAL A 110 -15.59 -30.50 21.87
N ASN A 111 -14.83 -30.31 22.93
CA ASN A 111 -14.68 -31.32 23.95
C ASN A 111 -15.90 -31.27 24.88
N VAL A 112 -16.77 -32.27 24.83
CA VAL A 112 -18.03 -32.26 25.59
C VAL A 112 -17.85 -32.44 27.10
N GLU A 113 -16.66 -32.81 27.59
CA GLU A 113 -16.35 -32.87 29.03
C GLU A 113 -15.87 -31.53 29.60
N THR A 114 -15.12 -30.76 28.80
CA THR A 114 -14.44 -29.52 29.23
C THR A 114 -14.97 -28.24 28.56
N LEU A 115 -15.81 -28.36 27.54
CA LEU A 115 -16.28 -27.30 26.64
C LEU A 115 -15.16 -26.61 25.86
N GLU A 116 -13.98 -27.22 25.78
CA GLU A 116 -12.87 -26.67 25.01
C GLU A 116 -13.13 -26.78 23.50
N LEU A 117 -12.88 -25.69 22.77
CA LEU A 117 -13.07 -25.62 21.33
C LEU A 117 -11.74 -25.71 20.57
N SER A 118 -11.69 -26.55 19.55
CA SER A 118 -10.53 -26.66 18.66
C SER A 118 -10.95 -27.18 17.28
N TYR A 119 -10.20 -26.79 16.25
CA TYR A 119 -10.28 -27.47 14.97
C TYR A 119 -9.56 -28.81 15.02
N TYR A 120 -9.91 -29.71 14.10
CA TYR A 120 -9.45 -31.10 14.13
C TYR A 120 -7.92 -31.23 14.19
N MET A 121 -7.43 -31.96 15.19
CA MET A 121 -6.03 -32.31 15.36
C MET A 121 -5.91 -33.82 15.59
N LYS A 122 -5.35 -34.54 14.61
CA LYS A 122 -5.29 -36.01 14.60
C LYS A 122 -4.74 -36.60 15.91
N THR A 123 -3.61 -36.08 16.38
CA THR A 123 -2.93 -36.53 17.61
C THR A 123 -3.76 -36.37 18.89
N ARG A 124 -4.69 -35.41 18.91
CA ARG A 124 -5.50 -35.07 20.08
C ARG A 124 -6.90 -35.68 20.05
N MET A 125 -7.46 -35.90 18.86
CA MET A 125 -8.89 -36.16 18.67
C MET A 125 -9.23 -37.54 18.11
N GLU A 126 -8.34 -38.20 17.34
CA GLU A 126 -8.69 -39.42 16.59
C GLU A 126 -9.17 -40.58 17.48
N ASN A 127 -8.60 -40.71 18.67
CA ASN A 127 -8.93 -41.78 19.63
C ASN A 127 -9.61 -41.24 20.90
N ASN A 128 -10.15 -40.03 20.87
CA ASN A 128 -10.74 -39.38 22.05
C ASN A 128 -12.23 -39.11 21.84
N PRO A 129 -13.13 -39.93 22.43
CA PRO A 129 -14.58 -39.77 22.33
C PRO A 129 -15.13 -38.43 22.85
N SER A 130 -14.41 -37.71 23.72
CA SER A 130 -14.86 -36.40 24.22
C SER A 130 -14.93 -35.35 23.10
N TRP A 131 -14.18 -35.51 22.00
CA TRP A 131 -14.15 -34.54 20.92
C TRP A 131 -15.23 -34.83 19.89
N GLN A 132 -16.19 -33.93 19.78
CA GLN A 132 -17.34 -34.06 18.88
C GLN A 132 -17.40 -32.86 17.94
N ASN A 133 -17.82 -33.09 16.70
CA ASN A 133 -18.08 -32.02 15.75
C ASN A 133 -19.27 -31.19 16.24
N ILE A 134 -19.11 -29.87 16.37
CA ILE A 134 -20.15 -29.02 16.94
C ILE A 134 -21.43 -29.00 16.10
N THR A 135 -21.32 -29.15 14.78
CA THR A 135 -22.46 -29.22 13.88
C THR A 135 -23.30 -30.46 14.15
N ASP A 136 -22.67 -31.60 14.45
CA ASP A 136 -23.39 -32.82 14.79
C ASP A 136 -24.08 -32.71 16.16
N VAL A 137 -23.48 -31.98 17.11
CA VAL A 137 -24.13 -31.62 18.39
C VAL A 137 -25.37 -30.75 18.14
N PHE A 138 -25.27 -29.70 17.32
CA PHE A 138 -26.41 -28.83 16.98
C PHE A 138 -27.55 -29.56 16.26
N LYS A 139 -27.21 -30.54 15.41
CA LYS A 139 -28.17 -31.38 14.69
C LYS A 139 -28.75 -32.51 15.55
N GLY A 140 -28.37 -32.61 16.83
CA GLY A 140 -28.86 -33.64 17.74
C GLY A 140 -28.38 -35.05 17.43
N LYS A 141 -27.28 -35.20 16.67
CA LYS A 141 -26.67 -36.51 16.37
C LYS A 141 -25.72 -36.99 17.45
N VAL A 142 -25.46 -36.16 18.45
CA VAL A 142 -24.59 -36.46 19.60
C VAL A 142 -25.43 -36.37 20.86
N SER A 143 -25.62 -37.49 21.54
CA SER A 143 -26.23 -37.55 22.87
C SER A 143 -25.27 -38.12 23.91
N ALA A 144 -25.59 -37.92 25.19
CA ALA A 144 -24.82 -38.54 26.28
C ALA A 144 -24.83 -40.08 26.20
N PHE A 145 -25.90 -40.68 25.66
CA PHE A 145 -26.00 -42.13 25.46
C PHE A 145 -25.10 -42.64 24.33
N ASP A 146 -25.02 -41.90 23.21
CA ASP A 146 -24.10 -42.24 22.11
C ASP A 146 -22.65 -42.19 22.58
N LEU A 147 -22.32 -41.16 23.37
CA LEU A 147 -21.00 -41.03 23.99
C LEU A 147 -20.71 -42.17 24.96
N GLN A 148 -21.69 -42.59 25.78
CA GLN A 148 -21.53 -43.74 26.67
C GLN A 148 -21.09 -45.00 25.90
N ALA A 149 -21.71 -45.26 24.75
CA ALA A 149 -21.34 -46.38 23.89
C ALA A 149 -19.93 -46.24 23.32
N LEU A 150 -19.52 -45.02 22.92
CA LEU A 150 -18.17 -44.74 22.41
C LEU A 150 -17.09 -44.86 23.49
N TYR A 151 -17.36 -44.45 24.73
CA TYR A 151 -16.44 -44.66 25.84
C TYR A 151 -16.33 -46.14 26.21
N ALA A 152 -17.45 -46.87 26.20
CA ALA A 152 -17.46 -48.29 26.48
C ALA A 152 -16.62 -49.08 25.46
N SER A 153 -16.71 -48.74 24.17
CA SER A 153 -15.88 -49.36 23.12
C SER A 153 -14.39 -48.98 23.24
N ALA A 154 -14.08 -47.82 23.82
CA ALA A 154 -12.74 -47.40 24.19
C ALA A 154 -12.26 -47.97 25.54
N GLY A 155 -13.05 -48.83 26.21
CA GLY A 155 -12.68 -49.49 27.46
C GLY A 155 -12.92 -48.66 28.74
N ARG A 156 -13.64 -47.54 28.67
CA ARG A 156 -14.03 -46.70 29.82
C ARG A 156 -15.54 -46.73 30.02
N SER A 157 -16.00 -47.11 31.22
CA SER A 157 -17.41 -46.92 31.59
C SER A 157 -17.58 -45.56 32.24
N LEU A 158 -18.60 -44.80 31.81
CA LEU A 158 -18.97 -43.53 32.44
C LEU A 158 -19.93 -43.75 33.60
N GLY A 159 -19.71 -43.05 34.72
CA GLY A 159 -20.64 -42.99 35.84
C GLY A 159 -21.84 -42.07 35.59
N MET A 160 -22.84 -42.12 36.47
CA MET A 160 -24.07 -41.32 36.32
C MET A 160 -23.79 -39.80 36.36
N ASP A 161 -22.87 -39.36 37.22
CA ASP A 161 -22.50 -37.93 37.33
C ASP A 161 -21.77 -37.42 36.08
N GLU A 162 -20.92 -38.26 35.47
CA GLU A 162 -20.24 -37.93 34.22
C GLU A 162 -21.23 -37.82 33.07
N LEU A 163 -22.19 -38.76 32.97
CA LEU A 163 -23.26 -38.71 31.98
C LEU A 163 -24.14 -37.47 32.15
N LYS A 164 -24.48 -37.11 33.39
CA LYS A 164 -25.22 -35.89 33.69
C LYS A 164 -24.46 -34.66 33.23
N LYS A 165 -23.16 -34.58 33.55
CA LYS A 165 -22.30 -33.48 33.12
C LYS A 165 -22.20 -33.37 31.59
N LEU A 166 -22.04 -34.50 30.89
CA LEU A 166 -22.03 -34.53 29.43
C LEU A 166 -23.35 -34.02 28.85
N ASN A 167 -24.48 -34.47 29.41
CA ASN A 167 -25.79 -34.02 28.99
C ASN A 167 -25.99 -32.51 29.22
N ASP A 168 -25.58 -32.00 30.38
CA ASP A 168 -25.67 -30.57 30.70
C ASP A 168 -24.82 -29.72 29.76
N ASN A 169 -23.60 -30.18 29.43
CA ASN A 169 -22.70 -29.52 28.48
C ASN A 169 -23.24 -29.55 27.05
N ILE A 170 -23.75 -30.69 26.58
CA ILE A 170 -24.43 -30.80 25.28
C ILE A 170 -25.63 -29.85 25.24
N ALA A 171 -26.43 -29.81 26.30
CA ALA A 171 -27.57 -28.91 26.42
C ALA A 171 -27.16 -27.43 26.45
N ALA A 172 -26.00 -27.09 27.01
CA ALA A 172 -25.47 -25.72 26.98
C ALA A 172 -25.12 -25.29 25.55
N ILE A 173 -24.54 -26.19 24.76
CA ILE A 173 -24.20 -25.93 23.35
C ILE A 173 -25.49 -25.80 22.51
N THR A 174 -26.44 -26.73 22.64
CA THR A 174 -27.68 -26.68 21.83
C THR A 174 -28.55 -25.47 22.17
N ARG A 175 -28.54 -25.00 23.42
CA ARG A 175 -29.23 -23.77 23.86
C ARG A 175 -28.74 -22.50 23.19
N ILE A 176 -27.58 -22.50 22.52
CA ILE A 176 -27.13 -21.36 21.72
C ILE A 176 -28.17 -20.97 20.66
N ARG A 177 -28.92 -21.94 20.09
CA ARG A 177 -29.99 -21.65 19.12
C ARG A 177 -31.11 -20.78 19.71
N ASP A 178 -31.39 -20.92 20.99
CA ASP A 178 -32.45 -20.20 21.70
C ASP A 178 -32.02 -18.84 22.26
N ARG A 179 -30.75 -18.49 22.15
CA ARG A 179 -30.24 -17.23 22.68
C ARG A 179 -30.68 -16.04 21.86
N ASP A 180 -30.95 -14.95 22.58
CA ASP A 180 -31.21 -13.66 21.97
C ASP A 180 -29.92 -13.04 21.43
N PHE A 181 -29.94 -12.75 20.14
CA PHE A 181 -29.01 -11.84 19.51
C PHE A 181 -29.64 -10.44 19.52
N PRO A 182 -29.07 -9.45 20.24
CA PRO A 182 -29.64 -8.12 20.33
C PRO A 182 -29.74 -7.46 18.94
N GLU A 183 -30.92 -6.93 18.61
CA GLU A 183 -31.22 -6.29 17.32
C GLU A 183 -31.38 -4.79 17.51
N GLN A 184 -30.72 -4.01 16.65
CA GLN A 184 -30.97 -2.59 16.46
C GLN A 184 -31.54 -2.38 15.07
N THR A 185 -32.58 -1.57 14.94
CA THR A 185 -33.29 -1.41 13.65
C THR A 185 -33.23 0.04 13.19
N ILE A 186 -32.79 0.24 11.95
CA ILE A 186 -32.84 1.52 11.25
C ILE A 186 -34.30 1.78 10.81
N PRO A 187 -34.85 2.98 11.06
CA PRO A 187 -36.21 3.33 10.66
C PRO A 187 -36.47 3.18 9.15
N VAL A 188 -37.72 2.82 8.80
CA VAL A 188 -38.16 2.60 7.40
C VAL A 188 -38.02 3.83 6.50
N LYS A 189 -38.03 5.03 7.08
CA LYS A 189 -37.83 6.30 6.37
C LYS A 189 -36.39 6.53 5.91
N ALA A 190 -35.43 5.78 6.43
CA ALA A 190 -34.03 5.97 6.07
C ALA A 190 -33.81 5.56 4.61
N ASN A 191 -33.11 6.39 3.86
CA ASN A 191 -32.70 6.05 2.50
C ASN A 191 -31.42 5.20 2.50
N ILE A 192 -31.05 4.65 1.33
CA ILE A 192 -29.87 3.79 1.19
C ILE A 192 -28.57 4.45 1.66
N ARG A 193 -28.39 5.75 1.38
CA ARG A 193 -27.19 6.51 1.79
C ARG A 193 -27.12 6.63 3.30
N GLU A 194 -28.23 6.99 3.94
CA GLU A 194 -28.33 7.05 5.41
C GLU A 194 -28.09 5.68 6.04
N ALA A 195 -28.59 4.60 5.44
CA ALA A 195 -28.34 3.25 5.89
C ALA A 195 -26.86 2.86 5.80
N ILE A 196 -26.16 3.23 4.71
CA ILE A 196 -24.71 3.01 4.56
C ILE A 196 -23.92 3.89 5.54
N ASP A 197 -24.34 5.14 5.78
CA ASP A 197 -23.67 6.05 6.73
C ASP A 197 -23.85 5.59 8.20
N ILE A 198 -25.03 5.07 8.56
CA ILE A 198 -25.27 4.47 9.88
C ILE A 198 -24.44 3.19 10.01
N PHE A 199 -24.43 2.36 8.96
CA PHE A 199 -23.57 1.19 8.91
C PHE A 199 -22.09 1.55 9.11
N TYR A 200 -21.58 2.60 8.44
CA TYR A 200 -20.23 3.11 8.63
C TYR A 200 -19.95 3.47 10.09
N LYS A 201 -20.85 4.24 10.73
CA LYS A 201 -20.69 4.67 12.12
C LYS A 201 -20.69 3.50 13.11
N VAL A 202 -21.51 2.48 12.86
CA VAL A 202 -21.64 1.30 13.76
C VAL A 202 -20.50 0.29 13.53
N ASN A 203 -20.05 0.12 12.29
CA ASN A 203 -19.03 -0.88 11.92
C ASN A 203 -17.62 -0.50 12.40
N ALA A 204 -17.37 0.77 12.78
CA ALA A 204 -16.10 1.25 13.30
C ALA A 204 -15.60 0.49 14.57
N SER A 205 -16.47 -0.23 15.28
CA SER A 205 -16.11 -1.03 16.47
C SER A 205 -15.85 -2.52 16.19
N GLY A 206 -16.04 -3.01 14.96
CA GLY A 206 -15.90 -4.42 14.57
C GLY A 206 -14.61 -4.74 13.80
N VAL A 207 -14.62 -5.80 12.98
CA VAL A 207 -13.58 -5.98 11.95
C VAL A 207 -13.82 -4.89 10.90
N ALA A 208 -13.14 -3.76 11.07
CA ALA A 208 -13.34 -2.58 10.24
C ALA A 208 -13.25 -2.92 8.75
N LEU A 209 -14.13 -2.31 7.96
CA LEU A 209 -13.96 -2.23 6.52
C LEU A 209 -12.79 -1.30 6.23
N THR A 210 -12.07 -1.56 5.13
CA THR A 210 -11.09 -0.58 4.65
C THR A 210 -11.82 0.66 4.11
N ASP A 211 -11.17 1.82 4.11
CA ASP A 211 -11.75 3.04 3.54
C ASP A 211 -12.14 2.85 2.06
N ALA A 212 -11.41 2.00 1.34
CA ALA A 212 -11.72 1.60 -0.03
C ALA A 212 -12.98 0.70 -0.11
N GLU A 213 -13.13 -0.29 0.78
CA GLU A 213 -14.36 -1.10 0.86
C GLU A 213 -15.59 -0.24 1.17
N LEU A 214 -15.42 0.78 2.02
CA LEU A 214 -16.47 1.75 2.36
C LEU A 214 -16.85 2.64 1.17
N ALA A 215 -15.86 3.19 0.47
CA ALA A 215 -16.12 3.95 -0.75
C ALA A 215 -16.80 3.10 -1.82
N LEU A 216 -16.40 1.83 -1.99
CA LEU A 216 -17.09 0.92 -2.91
C LEU A 216 -18.55 0.68 -2.50
N ALA A 217 -18.85 0.59 -1.20
CA ALA A 217 -20.22 0.45 -0.73
C ALA A 217 -21.06 1.69 -1.07
N GLN A 218 -20.51 2.89 -0.91
CA GLN A 218 -21.17 4.14 -1.31
C GLN A 218 -21.36 4.24 -2.82
N ILE A 219 -20.33 3.91 -3.61
CA ILE A 219 -20.42 3.84 -5.08
C ILE A 219 -21.54 2.89 -5.51
N SER A 220 -21.64 1.72 -4.86
CA SER A 220 -22.69 0.74 -5.15
C SER A 220 -24.10 1.26 -4.82
N GLY A 221 -24.22 2.27 -3.97
CA GLY A 221 -25.50 2.89 -3.62
C GLY A 221 -26.14 3.66 -4.80
N TYR A 222 -25.34 4.33 -5.63
CA TYR A 222 -25.81 5.08 -6.81
C TYR A 222 -25.42 4.44 -8.14
N TRP A 223 -24.49 3.47 -8.14
CA TRP A 223 -24.12 2.63 -9.28
C TRP A 223 -24.15 1.16 -8.87
N PRO A 224 -25.34 0.51 -8.84
CA PRO A 224 -25.48 -0.86 -8.36
C PRO A 224 -24.58 -1.88 -9.05
N GLN A 225 -24.37 -1.72 -10.37
CA GLN A 225 -23.56 -2.66 -11.16
C GLN A 225 -22.05 -2.53 -10.96
N ALA A 226 -21.56 -1.50 -10.24
CA ALA A 226 -20.12 -1.21 -10.12
C ALA A 226 -19.32 -2.42 -9.63
N ARG A 227 -19.78 -3.06 -8.55
CA ARG A 227 -19.08 -4.19 -7.92
C ARG A 227 -18.92 -5.36 -8.88
N ASP A 228 -19.96 -5.72 -9.62
CA ASP A 228 -19.95 -6.84 -10.54
C ASP A 228 -19.09 -6.56 -11.78
N LEU A 229 -19.14 -5.34 -12.31
CA LEU A 229 -18.27 -4.91 -13.40
C LEU A 229 -16.79 -4.97 -12.99
N PHE A 230 -16.46 -4.47 -11.80
CA PHE A 230 -15.09 -4.50 -11.28
C PHE A 230 -14.63 -5.95 -11.09
N LYS A 231 -15.48 -6.82 -10.50
CA LYS A 231 -15.19 -8.25 -10.35
C LYS A 231 -14.96 -8.95 -11.68
N ALA A 232 -15.78 -8.65 -12.69
CA ALA A 232 -15.65 -9.25 -14.02
C ALA A 232 -14.28 -8.93 -14.63
N LYS A 233 -13.85 -7.65 -14.58
CA LYS A 233 -12.54 -7.25 -15.08
C LYS A 233 -11.38 -7.83 -14.27
N LEU A 234 -11.50 -7.86 -12.94
CA LEU A 234 -10.49 -8.51 -12.09
C LEU A 234 -10.34 -10.00 -12.40
N THR A 235 -11.43 -10.70 -12.68
CA THR A 235 -11.42 -12.11 -13.10
C THR A 235 -10.77 -12.31 -14.48
N GLU A 236 -10.96 -11.35 -15.40
CA GLU A 236 -10.28 -11.35 -16.70
C GLU A 236 -8.75 -11.16 -16.53
N LEU A 237 -8.35 -10.17 -15.73
CA LEU A 237 -6.94 -9.91 -15.42
C LEU A 237 -6.28 -11.08 -14.67
N GLU A 238 -7.02 -11.76 -13.79
CA GLU A 238 -6.56 -12.96 -13.08
C GLU A 238 -6.21 -14.11 -14.05
N LYS A 239 -6.98 -14.32 -15.12
CA LYS A 239 -6.65 -15.32 -16.16
C LYS A 239 -5.30 -15.02 -16.83
N ASN A 240 -4.91 -13.75 -16.81
CA ASN A 240 -3.64 -13.23 -17.32
C ASN A 240 -2.54 -13.16 -16.24
N GLY A 241 -2.76 -13.69 -15.03
CA GLY A 241 -1.81 -13.68 -13.92
C GLY A 241 -1.85 -12.44 -13.05
N PHE A 242 -2.73 -11.48 -13.32
CA PHE A 242 -2.89 -10.26 -12.53
C PHE A 242 -4.03 -10.40 -11.52
N VAL A 243 -3.72 -11.03 -10.38
CA VAL A 243 -4.64 -11.15 -9.25
C VAL A 243 -4.62 -9.86 -8.44
N LEU A 244 -5.70 -9.09 -8.48
CA LEU A 244 -5.90 -7.81 -7.81
C LEU A 244 -7.21 -7.81 -7.02
N LYS A 245 -7.33 -6.95 -5.99
CA LYS A 245 -8.51 -6.87 -5.12
C LYS A 245 -9.42 -5.71 -5.52
N LEU A 246 -10.67 -5.73 -5.05
CA LEU A 246 -11.61 -4.62 -5.27
C LEU A 246 -11.09 -3.29 -4.72
N ASP A 247 -10.45 -3.28 -3.55
CA ASP A 247 -9.84 -2.08 -2.96
C ASP A 247 -8.88 -1.40 -3.94
N PHE A 248 -8.08 -2.18 -4.67
CA PHE A 248 -7.14 -1.65 -5.66
C PHE A 248 -7.86 -0.84 -6.75
N VAL A 249 -9.02 -1.30 -7.22
CA VAL A 249 -9.82 -0.58 -8.23
C VAL A 249 -10.30 0.76 -7.68
N VAL A 250 -10.70 0.82 -6.41
CA VAL A 250 -11.15 2.06 -5.77
C VAL A 250 -10.00 3.07 -5.65
N TYR A 251 -8.80 2.63 -5.26
CA TYR A 251 -7.61 3.50 -5.27
C TYR A 251 -7.26 4.00 -6.68
N VAL A 252 -7.40 3.15 -7.71
CA VAL A 252 -7.21 3.57 -9.11
C VAL A 252 -8.24 4.63 -9.51
N LEU A 253 -9.53 4.43 -9.19
CA LEU A 253 -10.58 5.40 -9.50
C LEU A 253 -10.36 6.73 -8.77
N LEU A 254 -9.99 6.69 -7.48
CA LEU A 254 -9.64 7.89 -6.72
C LEU A 254 -8.46 8.62 -7.36
N GLY A 255 -7.41 7.89 -7.72
CA GLY A 255 -6.22 8.44 -8.35
C GLY A 255 -6.50 9.05 -9.73
N CYS A 256 -7.31 8.39 -10.57
CA CYS A 256 -7.65 8.90 -11.89
C CYS A 256 -8.57 10.14 -11.88
N LEU A 257 -9.44 10.27 -10.86
CA LEU A 257 -10.39 11.38 -10.77
C LEU A 257 -9.87 12.58 -9.98
N HIS A 258 -8.98 12.33 -9.02
CA HIS A 258 -8.59 13.33 -8.01
C HIS A 258 -7.09 13.38 -7.71
N HIS A 259 -6.27 12.55 -8.38
CA HIS A 259 -4.81 12.49 -8.19
C HIS A 259 -4.40 12.32 -6.71
N MET A 260 -5.12 11.46 -5.99
CA MET A 260 -4.92 11.22 -4.55
C MET A 260 -5.21 9.77 -4.14
N GLY A 261 -4.73 9.40 -2.96
CA GLY A 261 -4.86 8.09 -2.32
C GLY A 261 -5.52 8.09 -0.94
N SER A 262 -5.67 9.22 -0.25
CA SER A 262 -6.20 9.24 1.13
C SER A 262 -7.68 9.59 1.29
N ASP A 263 -8.22 10.55 0.55
CA ASP A 263 -9.58 11.05 0.79
C ASP A 263 -10.67 10.30 -0.01
N MET A 264 -10.96 9.06 0.42
CA MET A 264 -11.99 8.21 -0.18
C MET A 264 -13.40 8.83 -0.20
N ARG A 265 -13.67 9.81 0.68
CA ARG A 265 -14.96 10.51 0.77
C ARG A 265 -15.30 11.27 -0.50
N LYS A 266 -14.30 11.66 -1.30
CA LYS A 266 -14.53 12.32 -2.59
C LYS A 266 -15.33 11.46 -3.56
N LEU A 267 -15.31 10.13 -3.40
CA LEU A 267 -16.09 9.20 -4.22
C LEU A 267 -17.50 8.91 -3.66
N HIS A 268 -17.86 9.41 -2.48
CA HIS A 268 -19.14 9.05 -1.85
C HIS A 268 -20.35 9.75 -2.47
N ASP A 269 -20.16 10.92 -3.09
CA ASP A 269 -21.29 11.69 -3.61
C ASP A 269 -21.80 11.15 -4.95
N ALA A 270 -23.12 11.08 -5.10
CA ALA A 270 -23.78 10.58 -6.31
C ALA A 270 -23.52 11.45 -7.55
N SER A 271 -23.13 12.72 -7.39
CA SER A 271 -22.68 13.57 -8.50
C SER A 271 -21.45 13.02 -9.22
N ASN A 272 -20.70 12.09 -8.62
CA ASN A 272 -19.58 11.41 -9.26
C ASN A 272 -20.01 10.29 -10.22
N ASN A 273 -21.28 9.86 -10.22
CA ASN A 273 -21.73 8.68 -10.96
C ASN A 273 -21.32 8.70 -12.44
N ASP A 274 -21.53 9.82 -13.13
CA ASP A 274 -21.21 9.93 -14.55
C ASP A 274 -19.68 9.91 -14.79
N LYS A 275 -18.93 10.66 -13.98
CA LYS A 275 -17.44 10.70 -14.04
C LYS A 275 -16.82 9.35 -13.74
N LEU A 276 -17.35 8.62 -12.75
CA LEU A 276 -16.90 7.28 -12.38
C LEU A 276 -17.16 6.27 -13.49
N ARG A 277 -18.33 6.33 -14.12
CA ARG A 277 -18.66 5.44 -15.24
C ARG A 277 -17.77 5.71 -16.44
N GLU A 278 -17.52 6.97 -16.76
CA GLU A 278 -16.61 7.36 -17.84
C GLU A 278 -15.16 6.91 -17.56
N ALA A 279 -14.66 7.19 -16.35
CA ALA A 279 -13.33 6.75 -15.94
C ALA A 279 -13.20 5.22 -15.96
N TRP A 280 -14.20 4.50 -15.44
CA TRP A 280 -14.22 3.05 -15.47
C TRP A 280 -14.27 2.49 -16.89
N ASP A 281 -15.12 3.03 -17.78
CA ASP A 281 -15.22 2.56 -19.17
C ASP A 281 -13.85 2.59 -19.86
N ARG A 282 -13.08 3.64 -19.59
CA ARG A 282 -11.74 3.82 -20.12
C ARG A 282 -10.69 2.92 -19.45
N LEU A 283 -10.78 2.73 -18.14
CA LEU A 283 -9.93 1.80 -17.40
C LEU A 283 -10.12 0.37 -17.88
N ASP A 284 -11.38 -0.06 -18.00
CA ASP A 284 -11.80 -1.41 -18.38
C ASP A 284 -11.42 -1.77 -19.82
N LYS A 285 -11.67 -0.86 -20.78
CA LYS A 285 -11.46 -1.13 -22.21
C LYS A 285 -10.03 -0.95 -22.71
N GLN A 286 -9.22 -0.14 -22.03
CA GLN A 286 -7.89 0.24 -22.55
C GLN A 286 -6.79 0.20 -21.50
N VAL A 287 -6.92 0.99 -20.42
CA VAL A 287 -5.76 1.32 -19.59
C VAL A 287 -5.26 0.11 -18.80
N LEU A 288 -6.16 -0.66 -18.18
CA LEU A 288 -5.76 -1.81 -17.36
C LEU A 288 -5.08 -2.90 -18.20
N ASP A 289 -5.59 -3.18 -19.40
CA ASP A 289 -4.99 -4.16 -20.31
C ASP A 289 -3.66 -3.67 -20.88
N TYR A 290 -3.57 -2.37 -21.20
CA TYR A 290 -2.32 -1.76 -21.65
C TYR A 290 -1.23 -1.87 -20.58
N VAL A 291 -1.53 -1.50 -19.33
CA VAL A 291 -0.58 -1.59 -18.22
C VAL A 291 -0.20 -3.04 -17.94
N ALA A 292 -1.14 -3.97 -17.91
CA ALA A 292 -0.83 -5.39 -17.73
C ALA A 292 0.13 -5.92 -18.80
N ASN A 293 -0.08 -5.53 -20.07
CA ASN A 293 0.79 -5.90 -21.18
C ASN A 293 2.17 -5.22 -21.13
N LEU A 294 2.23 -3.94 -20.73
CA LEU A 294 3.48 -3.21 -20.51
C LEU A 294 4.31 -3.88 -19.41
N MET A 295 3.69 -4.20 -18.26
CA MET A 295 4.36 -4.87 -17.15
C MET A 295 4.89 -6.24 -17.54
N ARG A 296 4.15 -7.00 -18.36
CA ARG A 296 4.61 -8.29 -18.86
C ARG A 296 5.76 -8.15 -19.86
N THR A 297 5.64 -7.23 -20.81
CA THR A 297 6.56 -7.12 -21.95
C THR A 297 7.86 -6.44 -21.56
N ASN A 298 7.77 -5.32 -20.84
CA ASN A 298 8.90 -4.44 -20.52
C ASN A 298 9.46 -4.70 -19.11
N ALA A 299 8.60 -5.02 -18.13
CA ALA A 299 9.01 -5.29 -16.75
C ALA A 299 9.14 -6.79 -16.41
N TYR A 300 8.85 -7.69 -17.34
CA TYR A 300 8.95 -9.15 -17.15
C TYR A 300 8.10 -9.71 -15.99
N VAL A 301 7.02 -9.00 -15.66
CA VAL A 301 6.07 -9.38 -14.61
C VAL A 301 4.98 -10.27 -15.22
N ASP A 302 5.05 -11.57 -14.92
CA ASP A 302 4.07 -12.53 -15.45
C ASP A 302 2.88 -12.75 -14.50
N HIS A 303 3.08 -12.51 -13.20
CA HIS A 303 2.05 -12.66 -12.18
C HIS A 303 2.22 -11.66 -11.04
N THR A 304 1.12 -11.14 -10.49
CA THR A 304 1.12 -10.28 -9.30
C THR A 304 1.76 -10.89 -8.05
N ALA A 305 1.89 -12.22 -7.96
CA ALA A 305 2.59 -12.89 -6.86
C ALA A 305 4.11 -12.62 -6.86
N GLU A 306 4.64 -12.06 -7.95
CA GLU A 306 6.01 -11.55 -8.02
C GLU A 306 6.13 -10.12 -7.50
N ILE A 307 5.03 -9.40 -7.38
CA ILE A 307 5.00 -8.00 -6.95
C ILE A 307 4.85 -7.98 -5.41
N ASN A 308 5.70 -7.22 -4.73
CA ASN A 308 5.62 -7.05 -3.28
C ASN A 308 4.39 -6.24 -2.87
N SER A 309 4.13 -5.12 -3.55
CA SER A 309 2.90 -4.35 -3.38
C SER A 309 2.28 -4.01 -4.75
N PRO A 310 1.06 -4.50 -5.05
CA PRO A 310 0.39 -4.20 -6.33
C PRO A 310 0.03 -2.73 -6.45
N TYR A 311 -0.03 -1.98 -5.34
CA TYR A 311 -0.36 -0.55 -5.35
C TYR A 311 0.68 0.34 -6.05
N ALA A 312 1.89 -0.16 -6.30
CA ALA A 312 2.85 0.52 -7.19
C ALA A 312 2.36 0.63 -8.64
N LEU A 313 1.35 -0.17 -9.02
CA LEU A 313 0.71 -0.03 -10.33
C LEU A 313 -0.23 1.18 -10.37
N VAL A 314 -0.68 1.74 -9.23
CA VAL A 314 -1.64 2.86 -9.21
C VAL A 314 -1.07 4.11 -9.90
N PRO A 315 0.12 4.64 -9.55
CA PRO A 315 0.67 5.80 -10.26
C PRO A 315 0.94 5.53 -11.74
N ILE A 316 1.31 4.30 -12.09
CA ILE A 316 1.49 3.87 -13.49
C ILE A 316 0.16 3.94 -14.26
N ILE A 317 -0.90 3.42 -13.66
CA ILE A 317 -2.24 3.42 -14.24
C ILE A 317 -2.76 4.85 -14.40
N VAL A 318 -2.61 5.69 -13.37
CA VAL A 318 -3.03 7.09 -13.40
C VAL A 318 -2.26 7.86 -14.48
N TYR A 319 -0.95 7.69 -14.57
CA TYR A 319 -0.15 8.30 -15.64
C TYR A 319 -0.61 7.86 -17.05
N CYS A 320 -0.87 6.56 -17.25
CA CYS A 320 -1.40 6.05 -18.52
C CYS A 320 -2.82 6.57 -18.80
N PHE A 321 -3.62 6.77 -17.75
CA PHE A 321 -4.94 7.38 -17.81
C PHE A 321 -4.84 8.86 -18.19
N ASP A 322 -3.91 9.64 -17.69
CA ASP A 322 -3.84 11.07 -18.04
C ASP A 322 -3.34 11.33 -19.46
N LYS A 323 -2.55 10.41 -20.03
CA LYS A 323 -2.03 10.53 -21.40
C LYS A 323 -3.09 10.43 -22.51
N ASN A 324 -4.34 10.11 -22.18
CA ASN A 324 -5.50 10.14 -23.09
C ASN A 324 -5.27 9.50 -24.48
N SER A 325 -4.93 8.20 -24.49
CA SER A 325 -4.66 7.40 -25.71
C SER A 325 -3.40 7.78 -26.50
N LYS A 326 -2.56 8.70 -26.00
CA LYS A 326 -1.23 8.91 -26.56
C LYS A 326 -0.33 7.76 -26.14
N HIS A 327 0.35 7.15 -27.11
CA HIS A 327 1.33 6.11 -26.83
C HIS A 327 2.48 6.66 -26.01
N LEU A 328 2.87 5.94 -24.96
CA LEU A 328 4.08 6.23 -24.21
C LEU A 328 5.30 6.05 -25.11
N THR A 329 6.25 6.97 -24.97
CA THR A 329 7.57 6.83 -25.57
C THR A 329 8.36 5.72 -24.88
N ASP A 330 9.31 5.15 -25.60
CA ASP A 330 10.22 4.14 -25.09
C ASP A 330 11.02 4.63 -23.85
N THR A 331 11.40 5.91 -23.82
CA THR A 331 12.05 6.53 -22.65
C THR A 331 11.11 6.61 -21.45
N GLU A 332 9.85 7.04 -21.62
CA GLU A 332 8.86 7.08 -20.53
C GLU A 332 8.61 5.68 -19.95
N ILE A 333 8.49 4.66 -20.81
CA ILE A 333 8.31 3.26 -20.38
C ILE A 333 9.53 2.80 -19.57
N ARG A 334 10.75 3.11 -20.00
CA ARG A 334 11.96 2.71 -19.27
C ARG A 334 12.10 3.40 -17.92
N LYS A 335 11.84 4.71 -17.83
CA LYS A 335 11.82 5.46 -16.56
C LYS A 335 10.79 4.87 -15.59
N MET A 336 9.58 4.61 -16.09
CA MET A 336 8.50 3.96 -15.34
C MET A 336 8.88 2.56 -14.81
N VAL A 337 9.46 1.71 -15.65
CA VAL A 337 9.88 0.36 -15.25
C VAL A 337 11.02 0.41 -14.24
N LYS A 338 11.97 1.34 -14.39
CA LYS A 338 13.06 1.56 -13.42
C LYS A 338 12.49 1.95 -12.06
N TRP A 339 11.60 2.95 -12.01
CA TRP A 339 10.89 3.35 -10.79
C TRP A 339 10.10 2.18 -10.19
N PHE A 340 9.36 1.43 -11.01
CA PHE A 340 8.60 0.28 -10.55
C PHE A 340 9.51 -0.72 -9.80
N TYR A 341 10.65 -1.11 -10.36
CA TYR A 341 11.57 -2.03 -9.68
C TYR A 341 12.05 -1.49 -8.33
N TYR A 342 12.42 -0.21 -8.26
CA TYR A 342 12.84 0.42 -7.01
C TYR A 342 11.72 0.49 -5.98
N SER A 343 10.49 0.80 -6.39
CA SER A 343 9.31 0.81 -5.51
C SER A 343 9.10 -0.55 -4.82
N GLN A 344 9.41 -1.65 -5.51
CA GLN A 344 9.26 -3.01 -4.98
C GLN A 344 10.38 -3.37 -4.02
N ILE A 345 11.64 -3.17 -4.40
CA ILE A 345 12.80 -3.58 -3.57
C ILE A 345 13.03 -2.68 -2.35
N ARG A 346 12.50 -1.44 -2.37
CA ARG A 346 12.57 -0.49 -1.25
C ARG A 346 11.27 -0.40 -0.44
N TYR A 347 10.32 -1.30 -0.68
CA TYR A 347 9.09 -1.43 0.13
C TYR A 347 8.23 -0.16 0.16
N ARG A 348 8.20 0.62 -0.94
CA ARG A 348 7.54 1.93 -1.00
C ARG A 348 6.12 1.87 -0.42
N TYR A 349 5.26 0.95 -0.89
CA TYR A 349 3.86 0.87 -0.48
C TYR A 349 3.54 -0.24 0.53
N VAL A 350 4.47 -0.60 1.41
CA VAL A 350 4.19 -1.57 2.50
C VAL A 350 3.60 -0.89 3.74
N SER A 351 3.93 0.38 3.96
CA SER A 351 3.38 1.22 5.03
C SER A 351 2.90 2.55 4.46
N GLN A 352 1.96 3.21 5.15
CA GLN A 352 1.46 4.54 4.80
C GLN A 352 0.97 4.63 3.34
N LEU A 353 0.28 3.58 2.88
CA LEU A 353 -0.22 3.47 1.52
C LEU A 353 -0.97 4.74 1.06
N PRO A 354 -1.93 5.29 1.83
CA PRO A 354 -2.69 6.46 1.40
C PRO A 354 -1.83 7.71 1.20
N GLN A 355 -0.98 8.04 2.18
CA GLN A 355 -0.12 9.24 2.14
C GLN A 355 0.93 9.16 1.03
N LYS A 356 1.52 7.97 0.83
CA LYS A 356 2.48 7.76 -0.25
C LYS A 356 1.82 7.86 -1.61
N LEU A 357 0.59 7.36 -1.76
CA LEU A 357 -0.17 7.55 -2.98
C LEU A 357 -0.53 9.03 -3.20
N ASP A 358 -0.87 9.80 -2.16
CA ASP A 358 -1.10 11.25 -2.32
C ASP A 358 0.14 11.94 -2.90
N LYS A 359 1.30 11.76 -2.27
CA LYS A 359 2.58 12.34 -2.74
C LYS A 359 2.88 11.88 -4.16
N ASP A 360 2.85 10.56 -4.39
CA ASP A 360 3.29 10.01 -5.66
C ASP A 360 2.34 10.38 -6.83
N LEU A 361 1.02 10.44 -6.59
CA LEU A 361 0.03 10.83 -7.60
C LEU A 361 0.06 12.33 -7.90
N ARG A 362 0.36 13.16 -6.89
CA ARG A 362 0.62 14.58 -7.09
C ARG A 362 1.85 14.80 -7.98
N THR A 363 2.95 14.10 -7.69
CA THR A 363 4.16 14.12 -8.54
C THR A 363 3.86 13.67 -9.97
N VAL A 364 3.02 12.64 -10.14
CA VAL A 364 2.56 12.18 -11.48
C VAL A 364 1.79 13.27 -12.24
N ALA A 365 0.97 14.06 -11.54
CA ALA A 365 0.15 15.11 -12.15
C ALA A 365 0.96 16.38 -12.49
N GLU A 366 1.88 16.78 -11.62
CA GLU A 366 2.55 18.08 -11.68
C GLU A 366 3.90 18.03 -12.41
N SER A 367 4.63 16.90 -12.37
CA SER A 367 5.98 16.80 -12.91
C SER A 367 6.01 16.51 -14.41
N THR A 368 6.98 17.12 -15.11
CA THR A 368 7.28 16.82 -16.52
C THR A 368 7.92 15.44 -16.70
N ASN A 369 8.74 15.01 -15.73
CA ASN A 369 9.42 13.72 -15.67
C ASN A 369 9.04 13.00 -14.37
N PRO A 370 7.78 12.53 -14.24
CA PRO A 370 7.25 12.09 -12.95
C PRO A 370 8.02 10.91 -12.36
N PHE A 371 8.38 9.91 -13.17
CA PHE A 371 9.08 8.72 -12.67
C PHE A 371 10.54 8.97 -12.26
N ASP A 372 11.16 10.06 -12.71
CA ASP A 372 12.49 10.46 -12.20
C ASP A 372 12.36 11.12 -10.83
N ALA A 373 11.39 12.04 -10.68
CA ALA A 373 11.08 12.67 -9.39
C ALA A 373 10.66 11.64 -8.34
N LEU A 374 9.78 10.70 -8.71
CA LEU A 374 9.39 9.60 -7.82
C LEU A 374 10.55 8.66 -7.47
N LEU A 375 11.54 8.52 -8.35
CA LEU A 375 12.73 7.72 -8.07
C LEU A 375 13.66 8.44 -7.10
N GLN A 376 13.76 9.76 -7.22
CA GLN A 376 14.50 10.60 -6.28
C GLN A 376 13.87 10.56 -4.88
N ASP A 377 12.55 10.62 -4.77
CA ASP A 377 11.84 10.46 -3.49
C ASP A 377 12.24 9.14 -2.79
N ILE A 378 12.36 8.05 -3.55
CA ILE A 378 12.81 6.76 -3.01
C ILE A 378 14.29 6.83 -2.60
N ALA A 379 15.12 7.52 -3.38
CA ALA A 379 16.56 7.65 -3.14
C ALA A 379 16.86 8.46 -1.87
N GLU A 380 16.05 9.48 -1.57
CA GLU A 380 16.12 10.29 -0.35
C GLU A 380 15.74 9.46 0.89
N GLU A 381 14.74 8.58 0.78
CA GLU A 381 14.36 7.68 1.86
C GLU A 381 15.40 6.56 2.09
N ARG A 382 15.98 6.03 1.01
CA ARG A 382 16.89 4.87 1.07
C ARG A 382 17.79 4.75 -0.15
N GLU A 383 19.05 4.40 0.09
CA GLU A 383 20.03 4.16 -0.97
C GLU A 383 19.52 3.18 -2.05
N LEU A 384 19.60 3.61 -3.31
CA LEU A 384 19.17 2.80 -4.46
C LEU A 384 20.10 1.62 -4.71
N LYS A 385 21.39 1.76 -4.43
CA LYS A 385 22.39 0.71 -4.66
C LYS A 385 22.07 -0.56 -3.87
N ILE A 386 22.05 -1.70 -4.56
CA ILE A 386 21.86 -3.01 -3.93
C ILE A 386 23.21 -3.54 -3.46
N SER A 387 23.36 -3.79 -2.15
CA SER A 387 24.59 -4.35 -1.59
C SER A 387 24.53 -5.89 -1.46
N PRO A 388 25.67 -6.61 -1.53
CA PRO A 388 25.69 -8.06 -1.32
C PRO A 388 25.16 -8.50 0.06
N SER A 389 25.26 -7.63 1.06
CA SER A 389 24.79 -7.90 2.42
C SER A 389 23.26 -7.99 2.53
N GLU A 390 22.52 -7.32 1.63
CA GLU A 390 21.05 -7.32 1.65
C GLU A 390 20.44 -8.71 1.36
N PHE A 391 21.20 -9.59 0.71
CA PHE A 391 20.78 -10.95 0.37
C PHE A 391 20.92 -11.94 1.54
N ALA A 392 21.81 -11.66 2.50
CA ALA A 392 22.20 -12.61 3.52
C ALA A 392 21.01 -13.08 4.38
N GLY A 393 20.78 -14.39 4.42
CA GLY A 393 19.71 -15.03 5.19
C GLY A 393 18.30 -14.69 4.71
N ARG A 394 18.11 -14.07 3.54
CA ARG A 394 16.79 -13.69 3.03
C ARG A 394 16.13 -14.85 2.31
N ALA A 395 14.93 -15.21 2.74
CA ALA A 395 14.11 -16.23 2.10
C ALA A 395 13.39 -15.69 0.84
N ILE A 396 12.73 -16.59 0.12
CA ILE A 396 12.06 -16.31 -1.16
C ILE A 396 10.94 -15.25 -1.11
N GLN A 397 10.44 -14.91 0.09
CA GLN A 397 9.43 -13.85 0.27
C GLN A 397 10.03 -12.44 0.18
N HIS A 398 11.36 -12.30 0.19
CA HIS A 398 12.00 -10.98 0.11
C HIS A 398 11.89 -10.39 -1.32
N PRO A 399 11.56 -9.10 -1.50
CA PRO A 399 11.34 -8.50 -2.83
C PRO A 399 12.54 -8.55 -3.77
N LEU A 400 13.77 -8.56 -3.24
CA LEU A 400 14.97 -8.77 -4.04
C LEU A 400 14.93 -10.07 -4.84
N PHE A 401 14.23 -11.10 -4.35
CA PHE A 401 14.07 -12.34 -5.09
C PHE A 401 13.24 -12.14 -6.37
N SER A 402 12.18 -11.33 -6.31
CA SER A 402 11.41 -10.95 -7.50
C SER A 402 12.25 -10.16 -8.50
N MET A 403 13.09 -9.24 -8.01
CA MET A 403 14.03 -8.49 -8.85
C MET A 403 15.02 -9.41 -9.56
N VAL A 404 15.57 -10.41 -8.85
CA VAL A 404 16.40 -11.45 -9.46
C VAL A 404 15.61 -12.16 -10.56
N ARG A 405 14.38 -12.60 -10.30
CA ARG A 405 13.55 -13.29 -11.31
C ARG A 405 13.32 -12.45 -12.56
N TRP A 406 12.96 -11.17 -12.43
CA TRP A 406 12.75 -10.29 -13.58
C TRP A 406 14.03 -10.09 -14.39
N TYR A 407 15.17 -9.92 -13.71
CA TYR A 407 16.48 -9.85 -14.35
C TYR A 407 16.87 -11.17 -15.07
N LEU A 408 16.62 -12.33 -14.45
CA LEU A 408 16.89 -13.61 -15.11
C LEU A 408 16.01 -13.78 -16.37
N LYS A 409 14.74 -13.37 -16.30
CA LYS A 409 13.81 -13.39 -17.45
C LYS A 409 14.27 -12.44 -18.55
N SER A 410 14.79 -11.27 -18.23
CA SER A 410 15.29 -10.30 -19.22
C SER A 410 16.50 -10.79 -19.99
N ARG A 411 17.28 -11.68 -19.40
CA ARG A 411 18.41 -12.35 -20.06
C ARG A 411 18.03 -13.60 -20.85
N GLY A 412 16.75 -13.97 -20.87
CA GLY A 412 16.30 -15.21 -21.49
C GLY A 412 16.88 -16.45 -20.81
N ALA A 413 17.05 -16.41 -19.48
CA ALA A 413 17.58 -17.55 -18.74
C ALA A 413 16.74 -18.81 -18.96
N VAL A 414 17.39 -19.96 -18.87
CA VAL A 414 16.79 -21.27 -19.14
C VAL A 414 16.83 -22.17 -17.92
N CYS A 415 15.88 -23.11 -17.85
CA CYS A 415 15.89 -24.16 -16.84
C CYS A 415 17.07 -25.12 -17.08
N PHE A 416 17.79 -25.44 -16.01
CA PHE A 416 19.05 -26.20 -16.06
C PHE A 416 18.96 -27.59 -16.66
N THR A 417 17.80 -28.25 -16.63
CA THR A 417 17.69 -29.64 -17.14
C THR A 417 16.91 -29.74 -18.45
N THR A 418 16.12 -28.73 -18.80
CA THR A 418 15.23 -28.78 -19.97
C THR A 418 15.65 -27.82 -21.06
N GLY A 419 16.52 -26.85 -20.75
CA GLY A 419 16.91 -25.78 -21.69
C GLY A 419 15.75 -24.84 -22.06
N MET A 420 14.57 -25.02 -21.46
CA MET A 420 13.39 -24.18 -21.75
C MET A 420 13.52 -22.82 -21.07
N SER A 421 13.03 -21.77 -21.75
CA SER A 421 12.99 -20.41 -21.21
C SER A 421 12.14 -20.32 -19.95
N ILE A 422 12.59 -19.53 -18.97
CA ILE A 422 11.86 -19.28 -17.73
C ILE A 422 10.72 -18.24 -17.88
N ARG A 423 10.47 -17.72 -19.09
CA ARG A 423 9.51 -16.62 -19.36
C ARG A 423 8.06 -17.09 -19.62
N GLN A 424 7.81 -18.39 -19.83
CA GLN A 424 6.46 -18.89 -20.12
C GLN A 424 6.04 -20.02 -19.18
N ASN A 425 4.84 -19.88 -18.61
CA ASN A 425 4.16 -20.93 -17.86
C ASN A 425 3.65 -22.01 -18.83
N MET A 426 4.30 -23.17 -18.83
CA MET A 426 3.99 -24.29 -19.74
C MET A 426 3.11 -25.36 -19.05
N GLY A 427 1.91 -24.97 -18.62
CA GLY A 427 0.94 -25.91 -18.03
C GLY A 427 1.35 -26.52 -16.68
N LYS A 428 0.43 -27.30 -16.06
CA LYS A 428 0.59 -27.77 -14.66
C LYS A 428 1.84 -28.64 -14.40
N LYS A 429 2.39 -29.33 -15.42
CA LYS A 429 3.55 -30.24 -15.27
C LYS A 429 4.93 -29.56 -15.41
N TYR A 430 4.99 -28.38 -16.04
CA TYR A 430 6.22 -27.62 -16.25
C TYR A 430 6.22 -26.30 -15.47
N GLN A 431 5.44 -26.25 -14.38
CA GLN A 431 5.51 -25.16 -13.41
C GLN A 431 6.96 -25.03 -12.91
N LEU A 432 7.42 -23.78 -12.85
CA LEU A 432 8.74 -23.45 -12.33
C LEU A 432 8.74 -23.68 -10.81
N GLU A 433 9.66 -24.51 -10.34
CA GLU A 433 9.92 -24.76 -8.93
C GLU A 433 11.23 -24.10 -8.50
N LEU A 434 11.23 -23.65 -7.24
CA LEU A 434 12.35 -22.96 -6.62
C LEU A 434 13.15 -23.96 -5.79
N ASP A 435 14.04 -24.69 -6.45
CA ASP A 435 14.83 -25.72 -5.79
C ASP A 435 16.12 -25.16 -5.18
N HIS A 436 16.58 -25.78 -4.10
CA HIS A 436 17.86 -25.43 -3.50
C HIS A 436 19.02 -25.95 -4.37
N ILE A 437 19.99 -25.11 -4.70
CA ILE A 437 21.24 -25.51 -5.34
C ILE A 437 21.93 -26.55 -4.47
N PHE A 438 22.18 -26.23 -3.21
CA PHE A 438 22.65 -27.17 -2.20
C PHE A 438 21.44 -27.75 -1.44
N PRO A 439 21.16 -29.07 -1.55
CA PRO A 439 19.97 -29.65 -0.96
C PRO A 439 19.92 -29.47 0.56
N TYR A 440 18.78 -28.96 1.06
CA TYR A 440 18.58 -28.73 2.49
C TYR A 440 18.79 -29.99 3.35
N SER A 441 18.43 -31.18 2.84
CA SER A 441 18.61 -32.45 3.54
C SER A 441 20.08 -32.78 3.83
N LYS A 442 21.01 -32.32 2.97
CA LYS A 442 22.46 -32.46 3.14
C LYS A 442 23.00 -31.39 4.08
N LEU A 443 22.60 -30.13 3.88
CA LEU A 443 22.97 -29.01 4.75
C LEU A 443 22.51 -29.23 6.20
N LYS A 444 21.33 -29.81 6.42
CA LYS A 444 20.81 -30.14 7.76
C LYS A 444 21.74 -31.09 8.52
N LYS A 445 22.38 -32.04 7.85
CA LYS A 445 23.36 -32.96 8.48
C LYS A 445 24.66 -32.25 8.91
N LEU A 446 24.99 -31.13 8.26
CA LEU A 446 26.14 -30.28 8.55
C LEU A 446 25.84 -29.15 9.56
N GLY A 447 24.70 -29.23 10.25
CA GLY A 447 24.33 -28.26 11.29
C GLY A 447 23.53 -27.05 10.83
N TYR A 448 23.07 -27.00 9.57
CA TYR A 448 22.13 -25.97 9.07
C TYR A 448 20.66 -26.29 9.40
N GLY A 449 20.43 -27.05 10.48
CA GLY A 449 19.11 -27.39 10.97
C GLY A 449 18.46 -26.26 11.77
N MET A 450 17.16 -26.42 12.08
CA MET A 450 16.39 -25.42 12.85
C MET A 450 16.95 -25.10 14.24
N GLY A 451 17.82 -25.96 14.80
CA GLY A 451 18.51 -25.71 16.07
C GLY A 451 19.51 -24.54 16.03
N ASN A 452 19.96 -24.13 14.84
CA ASN A 452 20.79 -22.93 14.65
C ASN A 452 20.08 -21.96 13.71
N ARG A 453 19.45 -20.92 14.26
CA ARG A 453 18.64 -19.96 13.49
C ARG A 453 19.43 -19.26 12.37
N VAL A 454 20.69 -18.91 12.62
CA VAL A 454 21.54 -18.20 11.65
C VAL A 454 21.88 -19.12 10.47
N LYS A 455 22.39 -20.32 10.75
CA LYS A 455 22.68 -21.31 9.69
C LYS A 455 21.41 -21.75 8.96
N TYR A 456 20.31 -21.93 9.67
CA TYR A 456 19.03 -22.24 9.05
C TYR A 456 18.60 -21.15 8.05
N ALA A 457 18.78 -19.86 8.39
CA ALA A 457 18.49 -18.75 7.49
C ALA A 457 19.36 -18.77 6.23
N LEU A 458 20.67 -19.07 6.35
CA LEU A 458 21.56 -19.24 5.20
C LEU A 458 21.10 -20.38 4.29
N ALA A 459 20.74 -21.53 4.87
CA ALA A 459 20.26 -22.67 4.09
C ALA A 459 18.98 -22.37 3.30
N GLN A 460 18.08 -21.56 3.87
CA GLN A 460 16.84 -21.12 3.24
C GLN A 460 17.00 -19.88 2.34
N GLU A 461 18.19 -19.30 2.27
CA GLU A 461 18.46 -18.08 1.52
C GLU A 461 18.12 -18.27 0.04
N PHE A 462 17.50 -17.26 -0.58
CA PHE A 462 17.09 -17.38 -1.98
C PHE A 462 18.27 -17.42 -2.96
N THR A 463 19.47 -16.96 -2.55
CA THR A 463 20.70 -17.14 -3.33
C THR A 463 21.20 -18.58 -3.30
N ASN A 464 20.63 -19.46 -2.48
CA ASN A 464 20.77 -20.90 -2.62
C ASN A 464 19.68 -21.49 -3.54
N ARG A 465 18.92 -20.68 -4.31
CA ARG A 465 17.86 -21.19 -5.19
C ARG A 465 18.24 -21.12 -6.65
N ALA A 466 17.84 -22.13 -7.40
CA ALA A 466 17.86 -22.14 -8.86
C ALA A 466 16.44 -22.32 -9.39
N ILE A 467 16.16 -21.71 -10.53
CA ILE A 467 14.86 -21.85 -11.19
C ILE A 467 14.92 -23.13 -12.03
N LEU A 468 14.15 -24.13 -11.60
CA LEU A 468 14.03 -25.44 -12.24
C LEU A 468 12.57 -25.69 -12.64
N THR A 469 12.31 -26.67 -13.52
CA THR A 469 10.94 -27.18 -13.71
C THR A 469 10.62 -28.23 -12.64
N GLN A 470 9.35 -28.47 -12.33
CA GLN A 470 8.94 -29.55 -11.42
C GLN A 470 9.52 -30.92 -11.81
N VAL A 471 9.59 -31.23 -13.11
CA VAL A 471 10.20 -32.49 -13.61
C VAL A 471 11.70 -32.52 -13.30
N ALA A 472 12.39 -31.40 -13.50
CA ALA A 472 13.80 -31.24 -13.20
C ALA A 472 14.09 -31.46 -11.71
N ASN A 473 13.29 -30.82 -10.85
CA ASN A 473 13.44 -30.91 -9.41
C ASN A 473 13.29 -32.37 -8.92
N ARG A 474 12.27 -33.08 -9.43
CA ARG A 474 12.06 -34.50 -9.12
C ARG A 474 13.22 -35.39 -9.57
N ARG A 475 13.83 -35.11 -10.73
CA ARG A 475 15.02 -35.83 -11.22
C ARG A 475 16.27 -35.53 -10.39
N LYS A 476 16.47 -34.26 -10.01
CA LYS A 476 17.63 -33.81 -9.24
C LYS A 476 17.66 -34.40 -7.82
N SER A 477 16.51 -34.53 -7.15
CA SER A 477 16.44 -35.13 -5.79
C SER A 477 17.48 -34.53 -4.82
N ALA A 478 18.16 -35.34 -4.00
CA ALA A 478 19.18 -34.90 -3.04
C ALA A 478 20.63 -35.02 -3.57
N THR A 479 20.83 -34.88 -4.87
CA THR A 479 22.16 -34.95 -5.53
C THR A 479 23.05 -33.78 -5.11
N LEU A 480 24.37 -34.00 -5.00
CA LEU A 480 25.31 -32.95 -4.60
C LEU A 480 25.41 -31.86 -5.67
N ALA A 481 25.71 -30.63 -5.23
CA ALA A 481 25.77 -29.49 -6.13
C ALA A 481 26.85 -29.65 -7.21
N GLU A 482 28.01 -30.19 -6.83
CA GLU A 482 29.12 -30.48 -7.76
C GLU A 482 28.72 -31.39 -8.93
N ASP A 483 28.00 -32.47 -8.65
CA ASP A 483 27.62 -33.45 -9.67
C ASP A 483 26.64 -32.86 -10.68
N TYR A 484 25.57 -32.24 -10.18
CA TYR A 484 24.52 -31.74 -11.07
C TYR A 484 24.93 -30.45 -11.79
N LEU A 485 25.69 -29.54 -11.16
CA LEU A 485 26.16 -28.32 -11.82
C LEU A 485 27.17 -28.63 -12.92
N ALA A 486 28.01 -29.65 -12.75
CA ALA A 486 28.90 -30.14 -13.80
C ALA A 486 28.12 -30.67 -15.01
N GLU A 487 27.08 -31.49 -14.78
CA GLU A 487 26.20 -31.98 -15.85
C GLU A 487 25.51 -30.82 -16.58
N VAL A 488 25.01 -29.82 -15.84
CA VAL A 488 24.37 -28.63 -16.41
C VAL A 488 25.35 -27.82 -17.26
N LYS A 489 26.59 -27.64 -16.79
CA LYS A 489 27.64 -26.93 -17.56
C LYS A 489 27.96 -27.66 -18.87
N GLN A 490 27.90 -28.99 -18.89
CA GLN A 490 28.13 -29.79 -20.08
C GLN A 490 26.95 -29.74 -21.07
N GLN A 491 25.71 -29.89 -20.57
CA GLN A 491 24.51 -29.94 -21.42
C GLN A 491 24.04 -28.55 -21.88
N PHE A 492 24.17 -27.54 -21.01
CA PHE A 492 23.72 -26.18 -21.25
C PHE A 492 24.79 -25.16 -20.80
N PRO A 493 25.88 -24.97 -21.58
CA PRO A 493 27.04 -24.19 -21.16
C PRO A 493 26.76 -22.75 -20.70
N LYS A 494 25.70 -22.12 -21.24
CA LYS A 494 25.31 -20.75 -20.89
C LYS A 494 24.35 -20.67 -19.70
N ALA A 495 23.75 -21.77 -19.26
CA ALA A 495 22.65 -21.75 -18.28
C ALA A 495 23.12 -21.25 -16.91
N LEU A 496 24.31 -21.64 -16.46
CA LEU A 496 24.90 -21.21 -15.19
C LEU A 496 25.12 -19.70 -15.15
N ALA A 497 25.80 -19.16 -16.16
CA ALA A 497 26.03 -17.73 -16.32
C ALA A 497 24.72 -16.92 -16.44
N LEU A 498 23.70 -17.49 -17.09
CA LEU A 498 22.39 -16.85 -17.23
C LEU A 498 21.61 -16.76 -15.91
N GLN A 499 21.78 -17.72 -14.98
CA GLN A 499 21.18 -17.69 -13.64
C GLN A 499 22.11 -17.14 -12.53
N CYS A 500 23.24 -16.54 -12.92
CA CYS A 500 24.29 -16.02 -12.03
C CYS A 500 24.77 -17.08 -11.02
N ILE A 501 25.14 -18.26 -11.51
CA ILE A 501 25.82 -19.30 -10.72
C ILE A 501 27.33 -19.12 -10.91
N PRO A 502 28.14 -19.04 -9.82
CA PRO A 502 29.59 -19.08 -9.91
C PRO A 502 30.06 -20.33 -10.66
N GLU A 503 30.95 -20.17 -11.65
CA GLU A 503 31.41 -21.27 -12.50
C GLU A 503 32.66 -22.00 -11.99
N ASP A 504 33.25 -21.50 -10.90
CA ASP A 504 34.35 -22.14 -10.19
C ASP A 504 33.85 -23.43 -9.53
N THR A 505 34.41 -24.56 -9.94
CA THR A 505 34.04 -25.90 -9.48
C THR A 505 34.36 -26.13 -8.00
N GLU A 506 35.35 -25.43 -7.45
CA GLU A 506 35.67 -25.54 -6.02
C GLU A 506 34.54 -24.99 -5.15
N LEU A 507 33.82 -23.96 -5.62
CA LEU A 507 32.66 -23.40 -4.91
C LEU A 507 31.45 -24.35 -4.93
N TRP A 508 31.42 -25.38 -5.77
CA TRP A 508 30.30 -26.33 -5.83
C TRP A 508 30.38 -27.41 -4.75
N LYS A 509 31.55 -27.56 -4.10
CA LYS A 509 31.74 -28.48 -2.98
C LYS A 509 30.96 -28.00 -1.77
N ILE A 510 30.31 -28.93 -1.06
CA ILE A 510 29.45 -28.59 0.09
C ILE A 510 30.24 -27.93 1.23
N ASP A 511 31.52 -28.22 1.35
CA ASP A 511 32.41 -27.62 2.36
C ASP A 511 32.64 -26.11 2.10
N ASN A 512 32.50 -25.68 0.84
CA ASN A 512 32.63 -24.28 0.42
C ASN A 512 31.27 -23.56 0.29
N TYR A 513 30.20 -24.12 0.87
CA TYR A 513 28.85 -23.59 0.72
C TYR A 513 28.70 -22.10 1.10
N GLU A 514 29.30 -21.65 2.20
CA GLU A 514 29.21 -20.24 2.60
C GLU A 514 29.97 -19.31 1.64
N GLN A 515 31.11 -19.76 1.11
CA GLN A 515 31.87 -19.03 0.08
C GLN A 515 31.09 -18.94 -1.23
N PHE A 516 30.40 -20.02 -1.61
CA PHE A 516 29.50 -20.01 -2.77
C PHE A 516 28.40 -18.95 -2.63
N LEU A 517 27.76 -18.86 -1.45
CA LEU A 517 26.75 -17.83 -1.21
C LEU A 517 27.36 -16.44 -1.33
N GLU A 518 28.51 -16.20 -0.72
CA GLU A 518 29.18 -14.90 -0.77
C GLU A 518 29.48 -14.44 -2.20
N GLU A 519 30.10 -15.31 -3.01
CA GLU A 519 30.43 -15.01 -4.40
C GLU A 519 29.18 -14.81 -5.26
N ARG A 520 28.15 -15.64 -5.04
CA ARG A 520 26.87 -15.46 -5.74
C ARG A 520 26.18 -14.17 -5.37
N ARG A 521 26.22 -13.73 -4.10
CA ARG A 521 25.67 -12.43 -3.67
C ARG A 521 26.39 -11.26 -4.34
N LYS A 522 27.73 -11.28 -4.39
CA LYS A 522 28.53 -10.26 -5.08
C LYS A 522 28.17 -10.18 -6.57
N MET A 523 28.09 -11.33 -7.23
CA MET A 523 27.71 -11.43 -8.64
C MET A 523 26.29 -10.90 -8.87
N LEU A 524 25.31 -11.31 -8.08
CA LEU A 524 23.93 -10.85 -8.20
C LEU A 524 23.82 -9.34 -7.96
N ALA A 525 24.42 -8.81 -6.89
CA ALA A 525 24.38 -7.38 -6.59
C ALA A 525 24.95 -6.53 -7.73
N SER A 526 26.14 -6.89 -8.23
CA SER A 526 26.78 -6.21 -9.35
C SER A 526 25.93 -6.24 -10.62
N GLN A 527 25.40 -7.41 -10.97
CA GLN A 527 24.59 -7.60 -12.16
C GLN A 527 23.24 -6.89 -12.09
N LEU A 528 22.58 -6.88 -10.94
CA LEU A 528 21.31 -6.18 -10.73
C LEU A 528 21.49 -4.66 -10.78
N ASN A 529 22.51 -4.11 -10.13
CA ASN A 529 22.80 -2.67 -10.21
C ASN A 529 23.09 -2.25 -11.66
N SER A 530 23.95 -3.00 -12.37
CA SER A 530 24.24 -2.72 -13.78
C SER A 530 22.99 -2.82 -14.67
N PHE A 531 22.10 -3.77 -14.39
CA PHE A 531 20.82 -3.88 -15.07
C PHE A 531 19.93 -2.66 -14.83
N LEU A 532 19.76 -2.23 -13.57
CA LEU A 532 18.92 -1.09 -13.21
C LEU A 532 19.46 0.24 -13.75
N GLU A 533 20.78 0.43 -13.75
CA GLU A 533 21.45 1.60 -14.34
C GLU A 533 21.24 1.67 -15.85
N LYS A 534 21.36 0.53 -16.56
CA LYS A 534 21.22 0.45 -18.03
C LYS A 534 19.78 0.57 -18.53
N ILE A 535 18.76 0.55 -17.68
CA ILE A 535 17.37 0.71 -18.13
C ILE A 535 17.19 2.09 -18.78
N THR A 536 17.67 3.15 -18.15
CA THR A 536 17.67 4.50 -18.74
C THR A 536 18.53 5.42 -17.90
N ASP A 537 19.17 6.38 -18.56
CA ASP A 537 19.71 7.56 -17.89
C ASP A 537 18.55 8.34 -17.27
N THR A 538 18.70 8.69 -16.01
CA THR A 538 17.77 9.52 -15.23
C THR A 538 18.31 10.93 -15.25
N GLU A 539 17.48 11.91 -15.56
CA GLU A 539 17.85 13.31 -15.44
C GLU A 539 17.77 13.69 -13.96
N GLU A 540 18.71 14.50 -13.45
CA GLU A 540 18.54 15.13 -12.14
C GLU A 540 17.35 16.08 -12.25
N THR A 541 16.21 15.63 -11.77
CA THR A 541 15.06 16.49 -11.51
C THR A 541 15.31 17.17 -10.18
N VAL A 542 15.10 18.48 -10.08
CA VAL A 542 14.95 19.10 -8.76
C VAL A 542 13.53 18.75 -8.33
N ALA A 543 13.36 17.78 -7.43
CA ALA A 543 12.05 17.51 -6.84
C ALA A 543 11.50 18.83 -6.24
N PRO A 544 10.23 19.19 -6.48
CA PRO A 544 9.62 20.29 -5.75
C PRO A 544 9.52 19.88 -4.28
N VAL A 545 10.42 20.38 -3.43
CA VAL A 545 10.29 20.26 -1.98
C VAL A 545 8.97 20.91 -1.59
N SER A 546 8.09 20.20 -0.89
CA SER A 546 6.82 20.78 -0.45
C SER A 546 7.07 21.83 0.62
N LEU A 547 6.27 22.90 0.60
CA LEU A 547 6.46 24.04 1.49
C LEU A 547 6.36 23.64 2.98
N GLU A 548 5.54 22.64 3.30
CA GLU A 548 5.41 22.14 4.67
C GLU A 548 6.69 21.46 5.19
N ASP A 549 7.44 20.81 4.31
CA ASP A 549 8.72 20.17 4.66
C ASP A 549 9.78 21.27 4.90
N LEU A 550 9.80 22.32 4.06
CA LEU A 550 10.67 23.49 4.26
C LEU A 550 10.39 24.20 5.60
N ILE A 551 9.12 24.39 5.95
CA ILE A 551 8.76 25.03 7.23
C ILE A 551 9.21 24.19 8.44
N THR A 552 9.17 22.85 8.32
CA THR A 552 9.54 21.92 9.39
C THR A 552 11.05 21.87 9.62
N GLU A 553 11.87 22.05 8.58
CA GLU A 553 13.33 22.07 8.69
C GLU A 553 13.86 23.29 9.47
N GLY A 554 13.10 24.40 9.47
CA GLY A 554 13.45 25.64 10.16
C GLY A 554 14.45 26.51 9.37
N GLU A 555 14.74 27.70 9.88
CA GLU A 555 15.66 28.64 9.21
C GLU A 555 17.09 28.07 9.10
N SER A 556 17.67 28.22 7.92
CA SER A 556 19.03 27.77 7.60
C SER A 556 19.81 28.86 6.85
N ASP A 557 21.02 28.58 6.40
CA ASP A 557 21.76 29.48 5.53
C ASP A 557 21.13 29.66 4.15
N GLU A 558 20.28 28.71 3.74
CA GLU A 558 19.55 28.69 2.46
C GLU A 558 18.04 28.96 2.60
N LEU A 559 17.48 28.99 3.81
CA LEU A 559 16.06 29.21 4.07
C LEU A 559 15.83 30.29 5.14
N GLU A 560 15.01 31.30 4.84
CA GLU A 560 14.66 32.38 5.77
C GLU A 560 13.14 32.57 5.85
N PHE A 561 12.60 32.81 7.05
CA PHE A 561 11.20 33.10 7.26
C PHE A 561 10.98 34.58 7.58
N LYS A 562 9.90 35.14 7.03
CA LYS A 562 9.45 36.50 7.33
C LYS A 562 7.94 36.52 7.48
N SER A 563 7.47 37.09 8.59
CA SER A 563 6.05 37.12 8.92
C SER A 563 5.24 37.93 7.91
N THR A 564 5.79 39.02 7.38
CA THR A 564 5.11 39.96 6.47
C THR A 564 6.12 40.64 5.54
N LEU A 565 5.64 41.16 4.41
CA LEU A 565 6.44 41.99 3.49
C LEU A 565 6.60 43.41 4.01
N ARG A 566 5.50 44.03 4.46
CA ARG A 566 5.46 45.48 4.80
C ARG A 566 4.53 45.84 5.95
N TRP A 567 3.71 44.91 6.44
CA TRP A 567 2.81 45.15 7.55
C TRP A 567 3.47 44.85 8.90
N ASP A 568 3.57 45.84 9.79
CA ASP A 568 4.07 45.62 11.13
C ASP A 568 2.95 45.07 12.04
N LEU A 569 3.05 43.78 12.41
CA LEU A 569 2.05 43.10 13.22
C LEU A 569 1.92 43.67 14.64
N LYS A 570 2.91 44.41 15.14
CA LYS A 570 2.88 45.00 16.50
C LYS A 570 2.25 46.38 16.51
N GLU A 571 2.63 47.22 15.54
CA GLU A 571 2.15 48.61 15.44
C GLU A 571 0.89 48.76 14.58
N GLY A 572 0.49 47.71 13.84
CA GLY A 572 -0.70 47.71 13.00
C GLY A 572 -0.64 48.74 11.87
N THR A 573 0.56 49.03 11.36
CA THR A 573 0.79 50.04 10.32
C THR A 573 1.82 49.56 9.29
N VAL A 574 1.84 50.25 8.14
CA VAL A 574 2.83 49.99 7.08
C VAL A 574 4.22 50.44 7.52
N ASN A 575 5.18 49.53 7.49
CA ASN A 575 6.57 49.76 7.85
C ASN A 575 7.50 49.46 6.67
N LYS A 576 7.96 50.52 5.98
CA LYS A 576 8.87 50.39 4.82
C LYS A 576 10.22 49.75 5.15
N LYS A 577 10.61 49.69 6.42
CA LYS A 577 11.84 49.00 6.82
C LYS A 577 11.73 47.48 6.65
N LEU A 578 10.52 46.92 6.70
CA LEU A 578 10.31 45.50 6.44
C LEU A 578 10.58 45.16 4.96
N GLU A 579 10.17 46.04 4.03
CA GLU A 579 10.52 45.91 2.61
C GLU A 579 12.04 45.88 2.41
N GLU A 580 12.79 46.74 3.12
CA GLU A 580 14.26 46.75 3.09
C GLU A 580 14.88 45.46 3.63
N VAL A 581 14.27 44.82 4.63
CA VAL A 581 14.71 43.52 5.17
C VAL A 581 14.54 42.41 4.14
N ILE A 582 13.45 42.42 3.38
CA ILE A 582 13.22 41.47 2.28
C ILE A 582 14.27 41.67 1.19
N MET A 583 14.54 42.92 0.79
CA MET A 583 15.60 43.22 -0.19
C MET A 583 16.98 42.77 0.30
N LYS A 584 17.30 43.06 1.57
CA LYS A 584 18.55 42.63 2.22
C LYS A 584 18.73 41.11 2.14
N THR A 585 17.67 40.36 2.39
CA THR A 585 17.68 38.89 2.41
C THR A 585 17.90 38.33 1.00
N VAL A 586 17.19 38.85 0.00
CA VAL A 586 17.37 38.45 -1.41
C VAL A 586 18.80 38.74 -1.87
N ALA A 587 19.37 39.90 -1.53
CA ALA A 587 20.76 40.20 -1.86
C ALA A 587 21.75 39.28 -1.15
N ALA A 588 21.52 38.97 0.13
CA ALA A 588 22.36 38.05 0.89
C ALA A 588 22.37 36.64 0.27
N PHE A 589 21.20 36.11 -0.13
CA PHE A 589 21.11 34.83 -0.84
C PHE A 589 21.84 34.87 -2.18
N ALA A 590 21.62 35.92 -2.98
CA ALA A 590 22.27 36.09 -4.28
C ALA A 590 23.80 36.11 -4.17
N ASN A 591 24.34 36.76 -3.13
CA ASN A 591 25.78 36.85 -2.86
C ASN A 591 26.39 35.59 -2.21
N SER A 592 25.55 34.63 -1.81
CA SER A 592 25.96 33.41 -1.09
C SER A 592 25.77 32.18 -1.99
N GLN A 593 25.11 31.11 -1.56
CA GLN A 593 24.87 29.90 -2.37
C GLN A 593 23.52 29.93 -3.13
N GLY A 594 22.75 31.00 -2.99
CA GLY A 594 21.32 31.02 -3.29
C GLY A 594 20.50 30.71 -2.05
N GLY A 595 19.17 30.68 -2.20
CA GLY A 595 18.27 30.33 -1.11
C GLY A 595 16.82 30.73 -1.37
N THR A 596 15.96 30.35 -0.44
CA THR A 596 14.52 30.52 -0.47
C THR A 596 14.08 31.40 0.70
N LEU A 597 13.24 32.40 0.41
CA LEU A 597 12.60 33.26 1.40
C LEU A 597 11.10 32.96 1.43
N LEU A 598 10.57 32.62 2.60
CA LEU A 598 9.13 32.46 2.81
C LEU A 598 8.55 33.70 3.50
N ILE A 599 7.51 34.29 2.90
CA ILE A 599 6.76 35.44 3.42
C ILE A 599 5.37 34.98 3.83
N GLY A 600 4.98 35.25 5.07
CA GLY A 600 3.75 34.76 5.70
C GLY A 600 3.99 33.65 6.73
N VAL A 601 5.24 33.48 7.19
CA VAL A 601 5.65 32.48 8.20
C VAL A 601 6.44 33.19 9.30
N ASP A 602 6.18 32.89 10.57
CA ASP A 602 6.97 33.44 11.67
C ASP A 602 8.27 32.66 11.95
N ASP A 603 9.15 33.23 12.78
CA ASP A 603 10.43 32.63 13.16
C ASP A 603 10.28 31.27 13.89
N ALA A 604 9.07 30.92 14.34
CA ALA A 604 8.75 29.64 14.98
C ALA A 604 8.15 28.60 14.00
N GLY A 605 8.07 28.94 12.70
CA GLY A 605 7.50 28.09 11.66
C GLY A 605 5.97 28.08 11.62
N LYS A 606 5.30 29.02 12.30
CA LYS A 606 3.84 29.13 12.23
C LYS A 606 3.43 29.93 11.00
N VAL A 607 2.50 29.38 10.22
CA VAL A 607 1.90 30.05 9.07
C VAL A 607 0.95 31.15 9.56
N LEU A 608 1.20 32.39 9.12
CA LEU A 608 0.41 33.59 9.42
C LEU A 608 -0.42 34.06 8.22
N GLY A 609 0.04 33.75 7.00
CA GLY A 609 -0.60 34.17 5.75
C GLY A 609 -0.25 35.58 5.30
N LEU A 610 -0.66 35.93 4.08
CA LEU A 610 -0.39 37.24 3.44
C LEU A 610 -1.53 38.27 3.58
N GLU A 611 -2.63 37.92 4.25
CA GLU A 611 -3.82 38.76 4.36
C GLU A 611 -3.52 40.18 4.85
N ALA A 612 -2.66 40.34 5.86
CA ALA A 612 -2.30 41.65 6.38
C ALA A 612 -1.58 42.53 5.33
N ASP A 613 -0.72 41.93 4.50
CA ASP A 613 -0.04 42.64 3.42
C ASP A 613 -1.01 42.97 2.27
N TYR A 614 -1.96 42.08 1.96
CA TYR A 614 -3.03 42.33 0.98
C TYR A 614 -3.90 43.51 1.39
N HIS A 615 -4.28 43.60 2.67
CA HIS A 615 -5.02 44.73 3.22
C HIS A 615 -4.22 46.04 3.11
N SER A 616 -2.91 45.99 3.37
CA SER A 616 -2.02 47.16 3.28
C SER A 616 -1.93 47.74 1.86
N LEU A 617 -2.20 46.92 0.84
CA LEU A 617 -2.21 47.28 -0.57
C LEU A 617 -3.62 47.64 -1.08
N GLY A 618 -4.60 47.79 -0.18
CA GLY A 618 -5.98 48.19 -0.50
C GLY A 618 -6.97 47.04 -0.61
N GLY A 619 -6.72 45.90 0.05
CA GLY A 619 -7.61 44.72 0.04
C GLY A 619 -7.56 43.96 -1.28
N VAL A 620 -6.35 43.82 -1.83
CA VAL A 620 -6.10 43.30 -3.17
C VAL A 620 -5.68 41.83 -3.15
N ASP A 621 -5.79 41.18 -4.31
CA ASP A 621 -5.43 39.78 -4.52
C ASP A 621 -3.91 39.55 -4.71
N ARG A 622 -3.54 38.27 -4.76
CA ARG A 622 -2.20 37.73 -5.01
C ARG A 622 -1.44 38.44 -6.14
N ASP A 623 -2.10 38.72 -7.27
CA ASP A 623 -1.46 39.28 -8.46
C ASP A 623 -0.86 40.67 -8.21
N LYS A 624 -1.55 41.51 -7.42
CA LYS A 624 -1.06 42.84 -7.07
C LYS A 624 0.04 42.81 -6.03
N PHE A 625 0.00 41.85 -5.11
CA PHE A 625 1.10 41.61 -4.18
C PHE A 625 2.36 41.18 -4.94
N GLU A 626 2.24 40.22 -5.87
CA GLU A 626 3.35 39.78 -6.72
C GLU A 626 3.93 40.96 -7.52
N LEU A 627 3.07 41.75 -8.17
CA LEU A 627 3.49 42.91 -8.94
C LEU A 627 4.21 43.94 -8.06
N HIS A 628 3.73 44.18 -6.84
CA HIS A 628 4.37 45.09 -5.90
C HIS A 628 5.76 44.59 -5.48
N LEU A 629 5.86 43.32 -5.09
CA LEU A 629 7.13 42.70 -4.71
C LEU A 629 8.14 42.71 -5.87
N ARG A 630 7.70 42.36 -7.08
CA ARG A 630 8.54 42.45 -8.30
C ARG A 630 9.01 43.87 -8.56
N ASN A 631 8.15 44.88 -8.39
CA ASN A 631 8.52 46.28 -8.58
C ASN A 631 9.58 46.74 -7.57
N LEU A 632 9.46 46.33 -6.30
CA LEU A 632 10.48 46.60 -5.29
C LEU A 632 11.83 45.97 -5.66
N LEU A 633 11.82 44.69 -6.01
CA LEU A 633 13.02 43.96 -6.43
C LEU A 633 13.65 44.58 -7.71
N ASN A 634 12.81 44.98 -8.68
CA ASN A 634 13.27 45.59 -9.93
C ASN A 634 13.90 46.97 -9.70
N GLN A 635 13.34 47.76 -8.78
CA GLN A 635 13.92 49.07 -8.42
C GLN A 635 15.28 48.92 -7.75
N GLN A 636 15.46 47.85 -6.97
CA GLN A 636 16.67 47.64 -6.18
C GLN A 636 17.79 46.94 -6.96
N PHE A 637 17.46 45.90 -7.73
CA PHE A 637 18.43 45.00 -8.36
C PHE A 637 18.44 45.06 -9.89
N GLY A 638 17.51 45.81 -10.48
CA GLY A 638 17.33 45.89 -11.92
C GLY A 638 16.54 44.72 -12.50
N THR A 639 15.85 44.98 -13.61
CA THR A 639 14.94 44.01 -14.24
C THR A 639 15.64 42.77 -14.78
N GLY A 640 16.89 42.90 -15.25
CA GLY A 640 17.70 41.78 -15.74
C GLY A 640 18.02 40.75 -14.67
N PHE A 641 18.34 41.22 -13.45
CA PHE A 641 18.60 40.33 -12.31
C PHE A 641 17.33 39.59 -11.89
N VAL A 642 16.26 40.33 -11.60
CA VAL A 642 15.00 39.76 -11.08
C VAL A 642 14.42 38.73 -12.04
N THR A 643 14.43 39.02 -13.35
CA THR A 643 13.86 38.10 -14.36
C THR A 643 14.68 36.82 -14.53
N SER A 644 15.99 36.86 -14.30
CA SER A 644 16.88 35.71 -14.54
C SER A 644 17.24 34.92 -13.28
N LYS A 645 17.13 35.53 -12.10
CA LYS A 645 17.63 34.98 -10.83
C LYS A 645 16.59 34.85 -9.73
N VAL A 646 15.43 35.47 -9.86
CA VAL A 646 14.38 35.42 -8.83
C VAL A 646 13.12 34.75 -9.39
N SER A 647 12.62 33.75 -8.68
CA SER A 647 11.31 33.13 -8.90
C SER A 647 10.39 33.47 -7.74
N ILE A 648 9.13 33.82 -8.02
CA ILE A 648 8.12 34.10 -7.00
C ILE A 648 6.97 33.13 -7.24
N THR A 649 6.60 32.37 -6.22
CA THR A 649 5.49 31.41 -6.25
C THR A 649 4.63 31.58 -5.00
N PHE A 650 3.39 31.11 -5.06
CA PHE A 650 2.42 31.19 -3.97
C PHE A 650 1.86 29.81 -3.69
N HIS A 651 1.74 29.49 -2.40
CA HIS A 651 1.32 28.18 -1.92
C HIS A 651 0.26 28.37 -0.84
N GLU A 652 -0.76 27.51 -0.84
CA GLU A 652 -1.82 27.51 0.16
C GLU A 652 -1.52 26.44 1.21
N VAL A 653 -1.30 26.86 2.47
CA VAL A 653 -0.98 26.00 3.61
C VAL A 653 -1.90 26.35 4.77
N GLU A 654 -2.62 25.36 5.31
CA GLU A 654 -3.60 25.54 6.39
C GLU A 654 -4.62 26.67 6.11
N GLU A 655 -5.18 26.72 4.88
CA GLU A 655 -6.13 27.76 4.42
C GLU A 655 -5.55 29.19 4.35
N ASN A 656 -4.23 29.35 4.46
CA ASN A 656 -3.53 30.62 4.35
C ASN A 656 -2.54 30.61 3.16
N GLU A 657 -2.47 31.71 2.41
CA GLU A 657 -1.47 31.86 1.34
C GLU A 657 -0.11 32.29 1.88
N VAL A 658 0.96 31.63 1.43
CA VAL A 658 2.37 31.95 1.71
C VAL A 658 3.08 32.25 0.39
N CYS A 659 3.93 33.28 0.38
CA CYS A 659 4.73 33.64 -0.79
C CYS A 659 6.15 33.08 -0.64
N GLN A 660 6.58 32.32 -1.64
CA GLN A 660 7.94 31.79 -1.74
C GLN A 660 8.73 32.58 -2.78
N VAL A 661 9.90 33.08 -2.38
CA VAL A 661 10.84 33.80 -3.24
C VAL A 661 12.15 33.02 -3.32
N ASP A 662 12.37 32.34 -4.45
CA ASP A 662 13.61 31.60 -4.70
C ASP A 662 14.63 32.49 -5.41
N THR A 663 15.80 32.62 -4.80
CA THR A 663 16.90 33.43 -5.31
C THR A 663 18.07 32.55 -5.70
N LYS A 664 18.38 32.52 -6.99
CA LYS A 664 19.54 31.79 -7.52
C LYS A 664 20.83 32.56 -7.23
N GLN A 665 21.91 31.79 -7.04
CA GLN A 665 23.26 32.30 -6.93
C GLN A 665 23.63 33.28 -8.08
N ALA A 666 24.12 34.46 -7.71
CA ALA A 666 24.57 35.48 -8.65
C ALA A 666 26.01 35.21 -9.14
N LYS A 667 26.31 35.66 -10.36
CA LYS A 667 27.66 35.61 -10.95
C LYS A 667 28.47 36.87 -10.69
N GLU A 668 27.81 37.93 -10.25
CA GLU A 668 28.39 39.24 -9.93
C GLU A 668 27.82 39.69 -8.58
N PRO A 669 28.56 40.53 -7.82
CA PRO A 669 28.11 40.99 -6.52
C PRO A 669 26.85 41.87 -6.61
N VAL A 670 25.86 41.55 -5.79
CA VAL A 670 24.58 42.27 -5.69
C VAL A 670 24.64 43.24 -4.51
N ILE A 671 24.51 44.53 -4.78
CA ILE A 671 24.58 45.60 -3.78
C ILE A 671 23.17 46.12 -3.47
N VAL A 672 22.91 46.42 -2.20
CA VAL A 672 21.64 47.01 -1.73
C VAL A 672 21.88 48.50 -1.44
N SER A 673 21.16 49.38 -2.13
CA SER A 673 21.05 50.79 -1.78
C SER A 673 20.06 50.99 -0.64
N VAL A 674 20.52 51.42 0.54
CA VAL A 674 19.67 51.74 1.70
C VAL A 674 19.74 53.24 1.98
N LYS A 675 18.59 53.87 2.22
CA LYS A 675 18.54 55.30 2.56
C LYS A 675 18.77 55.50 4.05
N ASP A 676 19.74 56.33 4.41
CA ASP A 676 19.95 56.70 5.82
C ASP A 676 18.84 57.65 6.31
N LYS A 677 18.77 57.91 7.61
CA LYS A 677 17.76 58.77 8.27
C LYS A 677 17.65 60.18 7.67
N ASN A 678 18.69 60.63 6.95
CA ASN A 678 18.76 61.92 6.27
C ASN A 678 18.40 61.84 4.76
N GLY A 679 17.93 60.70 4.27
CA GLY A 679 17.51 60.49 2.87
C GLY A 679 18.66 60.26 1.87
N GLN A 680 19.90 60.17 2.35
CA GLN A 680 21.07 59.89 1.52
C GLN A 680 21.22 58.38 1.29
N SER A 681 21.35 57.97 0.03
CA SER A 681 21.54 56.56 -0.33
C SER A 681 22.96 56.10 0.02
N THR A 682 23.06 55.01 0.76
CA THR A 682 24.30 54.32 1.09
C THR A 682 24.27 52.91 0.49
N GLU A 683 25.36 52.51 -0.14
CA GLU A 683 25.51 51.18 -0.73
C GLU A 683 26.02 50.21 0.32
N LYS A 684 25.35 49.07 0.46
CA LYS A 684 25.66 48.02 1.42
C LYS A 684 25.75 46.66 0.75
N PHE A 685 26.72 45.87 1.18
CA PHE A 685 26.95 44.52 0.69
C PHE A 685 26.61 43.52 1.81
N TYR A 686 25.74 42.56 1.50
CA TYR A 686 25.26 41.56 2.47
C TYR A 686 25.53 40.15 1.97
N ALA A 687 25.89 39.26 2.88
CA ALA A 687 26.03 37.82 2.64
C ALA A 687 25.44 37.01 3.81
N ARG A 688 25.12 35.74 3.57
CA ARG A 688 24.62 34.82 4.61
C ARG A 688 25.77 34.37 5.50
N SER A 689 25.51 34.35 6.80
CA SER A 689 26.38 33.78 7.83
C SER A 689 25.49 33.03 8.82
N GLY A 690 25.44 31.71 8.66
CA GLY A 690 24.42 30.86 9.29
C GLY A 690 23.00 31.31 8.90
N ASN A 691 22.08 31.35 9.86
CA ASN A 691 20.70 31.79 9.67
C ASN A 691 20.53 33.32 9.64
N SER A 692 21.60 34.11 9.41
CA SER A 692 21.53 35.57 9.46
C SER A 692 22.18 36.24 8.26
N SER A 693 21.57 37.34 7.81
CA SER A 693 22.11 38.20 6.74
C SER A 693 23.02 39.27 7.35
N GLN A 694 24.35 39.14 7.18
CA GLN A 694 25.35 40.05 7.74
C GLN A 694 25.88 41.06 6.72
N GLU A 695 26.15 42.29 7.18
CA GLU A 695 26.77 43.33 6.36
C GLU A 695 28.28 43.09 6.33
N ILE A 696 28.84 42.91 5.13
CA ILE A 696 30.29 42.84 4.95
C ILE A 696 30.76 44.26 4.60
N PRO A 697 31.70 44.84 5.38
CA PRO A 697 32.23 46.17 5.10
C PRO A 697 32.84 46.24 3.69
N LEU A 698 32.67 47.38 3.01
CA LEU A 698 33.20 47.57 1.65
C LEU A 698 34.73 47.35 1.55
N GLY A 699 35.47 47.54 2.65
CA GLY A 699 36.91 47.24 2.72
C GLY A 699 37.25 45.74 2.67
N GLU A 700 36.32 44.87 3.08
CA GLU A 700 36.46 43.40 3.06
C GLU A 700 35.78 42.77 1.82
N MET A 701 34.90 43.52 1.16
CA MET A 701 34.18 43.08 -0.03
C MET A 701 35.11 42.58 -1.14
N SER A 702 36.25 43.22 -1.39
CA SER A 702 37.17 42.79 -2.45
C SER A 702 37.78 41.41 -2.18
N ALA A 703 38.02 41.05 -0.91
CA ALA A 703 38.52 39.73 -0.54
C ALA A 703 37.43 38.68 -0.75
N TYR A 704 36.22 38.95 -0.25
CA TYR A 704 35.05 38.08 -0.43
C TYR A 704 34.72 37.85 -1.91
N VAL A 705 34.72 38.92 -2.73
CA VAL A 705 34.38 38.83 -4.15
C VAL A 705 35.39 37.98 -4.93
N LYS A 706 36.68 38.06 -4.58
CA LYS A 706 37.74 37.26 -5.19
C LYS A 706 37.60 35.78 -4.85
N GLU A 707 37.28 35.46 -3.60
CA GLU A 707 37.15 34.07 -3.14
C GLU A 707 35.86 33.41 -3.60
N ARG A 708 34.75 34.16 -3.67
CA ARG A 708 33.42 33.61 -3.98
C ARG A 708 33.07 33.64 -5.47
N PHE A 709 33.41 34.70 -6.20
CA PHE A 709 32.94 34.89 -7.58
C PHE A 709 34.01 34.63 -8.65
N HIS A 710 35.29 34.53 -8.27
CA HIS A 710 36.42 34.38 -9.21
C HIS A 710 37.25 33.10 -8.97
N SER A 711 36.72 32.14 -8.23
CA SER A 711 37.33 30.84 -7.92
C SER A 711 36.90 29.73 -8.86
#